data_AF-A0A7C1Y6M0-F1
#
_entry.id   AF-A0A7C1Y6M0-F1
#
_cell.length_a   1.000
_cell.length_b   1.000
_cell.length_c   1.000
_cell.angle_alpha   90.00
_cell.angle_beta   90.00
_cell.angle_gamma   90.00
#
_symmetry.space_group_name_H-M   'P 1'
#
loop_
_entity.id
_entity.type
_entity.pdbx_description
1 polymer ?
#
loop_
_entity_poly.entity_id
_entity_poly.type
_entity_poly.pdbx_seq_one_letter_code
_entity_poly.pdbx_strand_id
1 'polypeptide(L)'
;MPDDVDAMDGCYLPNGKIIFGSTASYQAVPCWHGRKRVSNLYLMDADGTNIRQLCFDQDHDFHPVVLDSGKVLYLRWDYTGISHIYLRQLMTMNPDGTKQFAVYGSNSWYPNSLFFTRPIPGTNRLVSILSGYHGPHRMGQLAIVDPRKGWQEESGIVQRITGHGRPSKPMIRDNLLGGNWPMFLHPYPLSDKYFLVSCKMNARSSWGVYLADVFDNLTLVYEVPGYALLEPTPVLPRKQPMVIPDQVDLARNDATVYIGDVYAGQGLKGVPRGTIRQLRLVSYDFGYRGLAGSDKIGYGGPWEAMRIIGTVPVEQDGSASFHVPANTPISLQTLDGEGKAVQLMRSWFTAMPGEKISCVGCHETPMDVPANTTNLAAKRPPRAVSPWYGPARGFDFEREVQPVLDKYCVSCHDGSRAGVADLRSEADGGKAEPKPIGYVARLHPDMRKATKGRLKYSPAYDVLIHYIRRVGIEDDVSLLTPGEYHADTSELIQMLQKGHHGIELDAEAFSRLVTWIDLNGPCHGTWGDVFPIPDGAHERRMELRRLYGGPMDDPEKIFETSPRQAGTVSPGVISRPEPDEAERGSLALENEHGRQGPFTPARRRIDLGGVKLSLVRVPAGQFVMGDVRGEADEFPQRVITVDGPIWISECEVTNAQFRRFDPSHNSGYYSKRRDRADGKGLSLNGDEQPAVRLSYEQAMDFCRWLSKRSGLTVTLPTEQQWEYACRAGTRTALNYGSVHDDFAPHANLADRTFSTGVMDARGPMMPEGGVTQATGGVPHLVLEGAKLADTRFDDGKRVTAPTGSYQPNRWGLFDMHGNAAEWTLSAYDDGRRVVRGGSFFDRPARSRSSFRLGYPSWQRVFNVGFRIVVIDENIADDDRNGDVR
;
A
#
# COMPACT_ATOMS: atom_id res chain seq x y z
N MET A 1 13.12 2.80 38.06
CA MET A 1 13.11 1.89 36.89
C MET A 1 14.20 0.84 37.08
N PRO A 2 14.06 -0.38 36.55
CA PRO A 2 15.11 -1.40 36.55
C PRO A 2 16.37 -0.98 35.75
N ASP A 3 17.51 -1.60 36.02
CA ASP A 3 18.80 -1.22 35.41
C ASP A 3 18.94 -1.63 33.92
N ASP A 4 18.06 -2.51 33.41
CA ASP A 4 18.07 -2.99 32.02
C ASP A 4 17.19 -2.16 31.06
N VAL A 5 16.62 -1.07 31.57
CA VAL A 5 15.81 -0.11 30.81
C VAL A 5 16.39 1.30 30.95
N ASP A 6 16.28 2.07 29.88
CA ASP A 6 16.75 3.45 29.82
C ASP A 6 15.54 4.39 30.03
N ALA A 7 15.77 5.54 30.67
CA ALA A 7 14.80 6.63 30.79
C ALA A 7 15.43 7.94 30.29
N MET A 8 14.70 8.70 29.47
CA MET A 8 15.23 9.87 28.75
C MET A 8 14.13 10.90 28.45
N ASP A 9 14.53 12.11 28.04
CA ASP A 9 13.64 13.11 27.45
C ASP A 9 12.43 13.49 28.34
N GLY A 10 12.71 13.89 29.58
CA GLY A 10 11.70 14.25 30.56
C GLY A 10 10.95 15.55 30.24
N CYS A 11 9.64 15.54 30.41
CA CYS A 11 8.72 16.63 30.13
C CYS A 11 7.77 16.84 31.31
N TYR A 12 7.92 17.97 32.00
CA TYR A 12 7.11 18.32 33.16
C TYR A 12 5.72 18.79 32.73
N LEU A 13 4.70 18.23 33.35
CA LEU A 13 3.30 18.52 33.06
C LEU A 13 2.74 19.61 34.00
N PRO A 14 1.73 20.37 33.56
CA PRO A 14 1.09 21.41 34.38
C PRO A 14 0.42 20.89 35.67
N ASN A 15 0.10 19.59 35.73
CA ASN A 15 -0.49 18.92 36.90
C ASN A 15 0.57 18.38 37.88
N GLY A 16 1.86 18.64 37.66
CA GLY A 16 2.96 18.17 38.50
C GLY A 16 3.51 16.78 38.14
N LYS A 17 2.88 16.05 37.22
CA LYS A 17 3.40 14.76 36.72
C LYS A 17 4.52 14.96 35.70
N ILE A 18 5.21 13.87 35.35
CA ILE A 18 6.33 13.88 34.39
C ILE A 18 6.06 12.83 33.32
N ILE A 19 6.13 13.23 32.05
CA ILE A 19 6.23 12.32 30.91
C ILE A 19 7.69 12.14 30.55
N PHE A 20 8.11 10.94 30.17
CA PHE A 20 9.47 10.64 29.74
C PHE A 20 9.48 9.49 28.74
N GLY A 21 10.52 9.42 27.91
CA GLY A 21 10.78 8.27 27.05
C GLY A 21 11.43 7.13 27.83
N SER A 22 11.02 5.89 27.59
CA SER A 22 11.68 4.71 28.17
C SER A 22 11.72 3.50 27.25
N THR A 23 12.76 2.68 27.39
CA THR A 23 12.93 1.42 26.67
C THR A 23 12.24 0.22 27.35
N ALA A 24 11.41 0.47 28.37
CA ALA A 24 10.70 -0.54 29.14
C ALA A 24 9.62 -1.30 28.35
N SER A 25 9.26 -0.88 27.13
CA SER A 25 8.37 -1.67 26.26
C SER A 25 9.03 -2.96 25.77
N TYR A 26 10.36 -3.04 25.88
CA TYR A 26 11.17 -4.19 25.47
C TYR A 26 10.98 -4.59 23.99
N GLN A 27 10.68 -3.59 23.17
CA GLN A 27 10.60 -3.70 21.71
C GLN A 27 11.92 -3.31 21.05
N ALA A 28 12.06 -3.66 19.78
CA ALA A 28 13.23 -3.31 19.00
C ALA A 28 12.89 -2.93 17.55
N VAL A 29 13.65 -1.97 17.04
CA VAL A 29 13.50 -1.44 15.68
C VAL A 29 13.82 -2.54 14.66
N PRO A 30 12.90 -2.93 13.77
CA PRO A 30 13.12 -4.09 12.90
C PRO A 30 14.16 -3.86 11.80
N CYS A 31 14.33 -2.62 11.29
CA CYS A 31 15.37 -2.34 10.26
C CYS A 31 16.80 -2.55 10.81
N TRP A 32 16.95 -2.58 12.14
CA TRP A 32 18.19 -2.89 12.85
C TRP A 32 18.30 -4.34 13.31
N HIS A 33 17.41 -5.21 12.84
CA HIS A 33 17.38 -6.63 13.17
C HIS A 33 17.35 -6.89 14.69
N GLY A 34 16.54 -6.12 15.41
CA GLY A 34 16.38 -6.25 16.86
C GLY A 34 17.50 -5.61 17.71
N ARG A 35 18.50 -4.94 17.12
CA ARG A 35 19.62 -4.35 17.88
C ARG A 35 19.35 -3.00 18.53
N LYS A 36 18.45 -2.20 17.95
CA LYS A 36 18.12 -0.87 18.49
C LYS A 36 16.88 -0.98 19.36
N ARG A 37 17.02 -0.58 20.62
CA ARG A 37 15.93 -0.55 21.60
C ARG A 37 14.97 0.58 21.27
N VAL A 38 13.68 0.30 21.35
CA VAL A 38 12.62 1.29 21.11
C VAL A 38 12.37 2.08 22.39
N SER A 39 12.04 3.36 22.25
CA SER A 39 11.64 4.23 23.35
C SER A 39 10.21 4.67 23.11
N ASN A 40 9.30 4.35 24.03
CA ASN A 40 7.93 4.88 24.03
C ASN A 40 7.75 5.84 25.21
N LEU A 41 6.66 6.60 25.23
CA LEU A 41 6.38 7.54 26.31
C LEU A 41 5.70 6.86 27.52
N TYR A 42 6.12 7.28 28.72
CA TYR A 42 5.63 6.86 30.02
C TYR A 42 5.29 8.09 30.86
N LEU A 43 4.38 7.93 31.80
CA LEU A 43 3.97 8.91 32.80
C LEU A 43 4.44 8.45 34.17
N MET A 44 4.81 9.38 35.05
CA MET A 44 5.02 9.14 36.48
C MET A 44 4.63 10.37 37.30
N ASP A 45 4.44 10.18 38.60
CA ASP A 45 4.31 11.28 39.55
C ASP A 45 5.66 11.95 39.83
N ALA A 46 5.63 13.16 40.40
CA ALA A 46 6.84 13.97 40.65
C ALA A 46 7.88 13.26 41.54
N ASP A 47 7.43 12.34 42.40
CA ASP A 47 8.28 11.56 43.29
C ASP A 47 8.83 10.27 42.65
N GLY A 48 8.52 10.03 41.38
CA GLY A 48 8.95 8.85 40.62
C GLY A 48 8.07 7.60 40.81
N THR A 49 6.91 7.73 41.46
CA THR A 49 5.94 6.63 41.63
C THR A 49 4.88 6.61 40.51
N ASN A 50 3.98 5.61 40.56
CA ASN A 50 2.83 5.47 39.65
C ASN A 50 3.18 5.52 38.16
N ILE A 51 4.25 4.82 37.78
CA ILE A 51 4.73 4.74 36.40
C ILE A 51 3.70 4.01 35.52
N ARG A 52 3.34 4.61 34.37
CA ARG A 52 2.44 4.01 33.38
C ARG A 52 2.88 4.28 31.94
N GLN A 53 2.86 3.28 31.08
CA GLN A 53 3.09 3.40 29.64
C GLN A 53 1.93 4.13 28.96
N LEU A 54 2.23 5.06 28.05
CA LEU A 54 1.27 5.85 27.29
C LEU A 54 1.24 5.48 25.80
N CYS A 55 2.41 5.24 25.22
CA CYS A 55 2.56 4.90 23.80
C CYS A 55 2.94 3.42 23.65
N PHE A 56 2.33 2.74 22.68
CA PHE A 56 2.42 1.28 22.50
C PHE A 56 2.80 0.99 21.06
N ASP A 57 3.88 1.62 20.61
CA ASP A 57 4.24 1.75 19.21
C ASP A 57 5.50 0.93 18.88
N GLN A 58 5.56 0.40 17.66
CA GLN A 58 6.66 -0.45 17.16
C GLN A 58 8.03 0.19 17.28
N ASP A 59 8.06 1.49 17.04
CA ASP A 59 9.27 2.30 16.93
C ASP A 59 9.17 3.47 17.90
N HIS A 60 10.03 4.48 17.70
CA HIS A 60 10.25 5.51 18.69
C HIS A 60 9.11 6.54 18.78
N ASP A 61 8.78 6.88 20.02
CA ASP A 61 8.12 8.12 20.42
C ASP A 61 9.12 9.01 21.16
N PHE A 62 9.31 10.24 20.66
CA PHE A 62 10.32 11.17 21.17
C PHE A 62 9.82 12.60 21.34
N HIS A 63 10.59 13.37 22.09
CA HIS A 63 10.49 14.82 22.21
C HIS A 63 9.12 15.32 22.67
N PRO A 64 8.58 14.78 23.79
CA PRO A 64 7.33 15.27 24.33
C PRO A 64 7.47 16.74 24.76
N VAL A 65 6.53 17.59 24.36
CA VAL A 65 6.44 18.99 24.78
C VAL A 65 4.99 19.37 25.06
N VAL A 66 4.77 20.16 26.11
CA VAL A 66 3.45 20.66 26.46
C VAL A 66 3.10 21.87 25.60
N LEU A 67 1.94 21.81 24.94
CA LEU A 67 1.33 22.93 24.23
C LEU A 67 0.58 23.84 25.20
N ASP A 68 0.33 25.10 24.82
CA ASP A 68 -0.48 26.03 25.61
C ASP A 68 -1.87 25.48 25.94
N SER A 69 -2.38 24.57 25.09
CA SER A 69 -3.65 23.87 25.28
C SER A 69 -3.64 22.86 26.43
N GLY A 70 -2.48 22.55 27.02
CA GLY A 70 -2.28 21.47 27.98
C GLY A 70 -2.04 20.09 27.37
N LYS A 71 -2.25 19.94 26.06
CA LYS A 71 -1.92 18.70 25.32
C LYS A 71 -0.41 18.52 25.19
N VAL A 72 0.00 17.28 25.00
CA VAL A 72 1.40 16.90 24.78
C VAL A 72 1.58 16.64 23.29
N LEU A 73 2.49 17.38 22.65
CA LEU A 73 2.97 17.14 21.29
C LEU A 73 4.20 16.24 21.36
N TYR A 74 4.33 15.27 20.46
CA TYR A 74 5.49 14.38 20.36
C TYR A 74 5.71 13.91 18.92
N LEU A 75 6.87 13.33 18.66
CA LEU A 75 7.22 12.72 17.39
C LEU A 75 6.99 11.20 17.47
N ARG A 76 6.31 10.60 16.50
CA ARG A 76 6.16 9.14 16.35
C ARG A 76 6.78 8.65 15.04
N TRP A 77 7.49 7.53 15.11
CA TRP A 77 7.94 6.77 13.94
C TRP A 77 6.87 5.76 13.51
N ASP A 78 6.68 5.56 12.21
CA ASP A 78 5.63 4.67 11.71
C ASP A 78 6.09 3.93 10.44
N TYR A 79 6.18 2.59 10.52
CA TYR A 79 6.75 1.70 9.48
C TYR A 79 5.73 0.70 8.93
N THR A 80 4.53 0.60 9.50
CA THR A 80 3.64 -0.54 9.22
C THR A 80 2.91 -0.38 7.89
N GLY A 81 3.34 -1.17 6.90
CA GLY A 81 2.75 -1.17 5.56
C GLY A 81 3.10 0.06 4.71
N ILE A 82 4.13 0.81 5.10
CA ILE A 82 4.59 2.04 4.42
C ILE A 82 6.11 2.08 4.42
N SER A 83 6.69 2.97 3.62
CA SER A 83 8.14 3.18 3.65
C SER A 83 8.64 3.67 5.00
N HIS A 84 9.54 2.89 5.59
CA HIS A 84 10.21 3.19 6.86
C HIS A 84 11.14 4.43 6.80
N ILE A 85 11.33 5.02 5.62
CA ILE A 85 12.29 6.11 5.38
C ILE A 85 11.68 7.49 5.67
N TYR A 86 10.39 7.70 5.40
CA TYR A 86 9.85 9.07 5.33
C TYR A 86 8.89 9.45 6.46
N LEU A 87 8.32 8.49 7.19
CA LEU A 87 7.26 8.81 8.15
C LEU A 87 7.74 8.92 9.60
N ARG A 88 8.09 10.14 9.99
CA ARG A 88 8.32 10.55 11.40
C ARG A 88 7.46 11.77 11.68
N GLN A 89 6.24 11.48 12.10
CA GLN A 89 5.12 12.41 12.13
C GLN A 89 4.92 13.02 13.51
N LEU A 90 4.34 14.20 13.54
CA LEU A 90 3.96 14.86 14.79
C LEU A 90 2.59 14.38 15.24
N MET A 91 2.54 13.96 16.49
CA MET A 91 1.36 13.45 17.17
C MET A 91 1.02 14.35 18.36
N THR A 92 -0.23 14.34 18.80
CA THR A 92 -0.63 14.92 20.08
C THR A 92 -1.44 13.93 20.90
N MET A 93 -1.41 14.11 22.22
CA MET A 93 -2.24 13.39 23.19
C MET A 93 -2.62 14.29 24.36
N ASN A 94 -3.60 13.88 25.16
CA ASN A 94 -3.78 14.41 26.50
C ASN A 94 -2.66 13.89 27.43
N PRO A 95 -2.36 14.57 28.55
CA PRO A 95 -1.30 14.15 29.47
C PRO A 95 -1.41 12.72 30.03
N ASP A 96 -2.61 12.14 30.05
CA ASP A 96 -2.87 10.77 30.50
C ASP A 96 -2.77 9.71 29.38
N GLY A 97 -2.38 10.11 28.18
CA GLY A 97 -2.25 9.24 27.00
C GLY A 97 -3.53 9.09 26.17
N THR A 98 -4.67 9.65 26.59
CA THR A 98 -5.90 9.64 25.78
C THR A 98 -5.79 10.59 24.59
N LYS A 99 -6.65 10.43 23.59
CA LYS A 99 -6.76 11.33 22.43
C LYS A 99 -5.46 11.43 21.63
N GLN A 100 -4.84 10.30 21.31
CA GLN A 100 -3.67 10.25 20.45
C GLN A 100 -4.06 10.46 18.97
N PHE A 101 -3.60 11.56 18.36
CA PHE A 101 -3.91 11.90 16.96
C PHE A 101 -2.72 12.53 16.25
N ALA A 102 -2.59 12.24 14.95
CA ALA A 102 -1.63 12.92 14.08
C ALA A 102 -2.00 14.38 13.88
N VAL A 103 -1.00 15.26 13.93
CA VAL A 103 -1.14 16.71 13.72
C VAL A 103 -0.43 17.17 12.46
N TYR A 104 0.70 16.56 12.11
CA TYR A 104 1.44 16.91 10.91
C TYR A 104 2.30 15.75 10.39
N GLY A 105 2.31 15.55 9.07
CA GLY A 105 3.24 14.66 8.37
C GLY A 105 2.69 13.28 8.04
N SER A 106 1.51 12.90 8.54
CA SER A 106 0.86 11.63 8.15
C SER A 106 0.70 11.55 6.63
N ASN A 107 1.02 10.41 6.04
CA ASN A 107 1.00 10.17 4.59
C ASN A 107 1.82 11.15 3.75
N SER A 108 2.89 11.71 4.31
CA SER A 108 3.74 12.67 3.61
C SER A 108 5.08 12.05 3.25
N TRP A 109 5.55 12.34 2.04
CA TRP A 109 6.91 12.01 1.62
C TRP A 109 7.93 13.06 2.09
N TYR A 110 7.45 14.27 2.39
CA TYR A 110 8.25 15.38 2.88
C TYR A 110 7.53 16.10 4.03
N PRO A 111 8.23 16.60 5.05
CA PRO A 111 9.62 16.28 5.38
C PRO A 111 9.74 14.84 5.92
N ASN A 112 10.93 14.23 5.78
CA ASN A 112 11.14 12.87 6.31
C ASN A 112 11.02 12.81 7.83
N SER A 113 11.27 13.93 8.52
CA SER A 113 11.26 14.01 9.99
C SER A 113 11.16 15.45 10.49
N LEU A 114 10.50 15.61 11.64
CA LEU A 114 10.40 16.85 12.40
C LEU A 114 10.89 16.63 13.83
N PHE A 115 12.16 16.89 14.11
CA PHE A 115 12.76 16.68 15.44
C PHE A 115 12.67 17.92 16.32
N PHE A 116 12.69 17.70 17.64
CA PHE A 116 12.76 18.74 18.68
C PHE A 116 11.72 19.86 18.51
N THR A 117 10.51 19.50 18.10
CA THR A 117 9.46 20.47 17.83
C THR A 117 9.04 21.18 19.13
N ARG A 118 8.83 22.50 19.07
CA ARG A 118 8.32 23.29 20.21
C ARG A 118 7.24 24.29 19.77
N PRO A 119 6.25 24.60 20.63
CA PRO A 119 5.29 25.66 20.36
C PRO A 119 5.96 27.04 20.40
N ILE A 120 5.60 27.90 19.47
CA ILE A 120 6.06 29.29 19.41
C ILE A 120 5.14 30.16 20.30
N PRO A 121 5.68 30.83 21.35
CA PRO A 121 4.87 31.57 22.32
C PRO A 121 3.92 32.58 21.68
N GLY A 122 2.66 32.62 22.16
CA GLY A 122 1.65 33.57 21.69
C GLY A 122 1.09 33.26 20.30
N THR A 123 1.38 32.08 19.74
CA THR A 123 0.91 31.66 18.42
C THR A 123 0.47 30.19 18.44
N ASN A 124 -0.17 29.74 17.35
CA ASN A 124 -0.45 28.32 17.10
C ASN A 124 0.60 27.66 16.18
N ARG A 125 1.78 28.28 16.03
CA ARG A 125 2.86 27.78 15.18
C ARG A 125 3.85 26.97 15.99
N LEU A 126 4.55 26.09 15.29
CA LEU A 126 5.59 25.24 15.82
C LEU A 126 6.92 25.62 15.17
N VAL A 127 8.01 25.48 15.92
CA VAL A 127 9.37 25.48 15.37
C VAL A 127 9.93 24.07 15.48
N SER A 128 10.59 23.57 14.44
CA SER A 128 11.08 22.20 14.36
C SER A 128 12.38 22.10 13.58
N ILE A 129 13.12 21.01 13.79
CA ILE A 129 14.26 20.63 12.98
C ILE A 129 13.81 19.65 11.89
N LEU A 130 13.87 20.10 10.65
CA LEU A 130 13.64 19.29 9.46
C LEU A 130 14.92 18.52 9.12
N SER A 131 14.84 17.19 9.14
CA SER A 131 16.01 16.31 8.93
C SER A 131 15.70 15.12 8.01
N GLY A 132 16.74 14.42 7.58
CA GLY A 132 16.66 13.18 6.79
C GLY A 132 16.76 11.92 7.67
N TYR A 133 16.58 10.74 7.06
CA TYR A 133 16.58 9.47 7.79
C TYR A 133 17.98 8.87 7.95
N HIS A 134 18.63 8.47 6.85
CA HIS A 134 20.04 8.02 6.86
C HIS A 134 21.05 9.17 6.64
N GLY A 135 20.58 10.42 6.72
CA GLY A 135 21.39 11.62 6.64
C GLY A 135 21.97 12.05 8.00
N PRO A 136 22.27 13.35 8.19
CA PRO A 136 22.76 13.85 9.47
C PRO A 136 21.72 13.63 10.58
N HIS A 137 21.99 12.66 11.48
CA HIS A 137 21.00 12.19 12.44
C HIS A 137 20.49 13.31 13.36
N ARG A 138 19.17 13.52 13.34
CA ARG A 138 18.38 14.43 14.21
C ARG A 138 18.76 15.93 14.13
N MET A 139 19.82 16.29 13.43
CA MET A 139 20.18 17.68 13.12
C MET A 139 19.69 18.06 11.72
N GLY A 140 19.44 19.35 11.48
CA GLY A 140 18.97 19.76 10.18
C GLY A 140 18.60 21.22 10.02
N GLN A 141 17.63 21.50 9.16
CA GLN A 141 17.17 22.87 8.90
C GLN A 141 16.15 23.29 9.94
N LEU A 142 16.25 24.52 10.42
CA LEU A 142 15.23 25.10 11.28
C LEU A 142 14.02 25.50 10.43
N ALA A 143 12.82 25.06 10.83
CA ALA A 143 11.59 25.33 10.09
C ALA A 143 10.45 25.75 11.02
N ILE A 144 9.64 26.69 10.54
CA ILE A 144 8.38 27.08 11.17
C ILE A 144 7.25 26.33 10.48
N VAL A 145 6.43 25.65 11.27
CA VAL A 145 5.29 24.84 10.82
C VAL A 145 3.99 25.45 11.39
N ASP A 146 2.96 25.60 10.56
CA ASP A 146 1.61 26.01 10.97
C ASP A 146 0.61 24.96 10.48
N PRO A 147 0.23 23.99 11.34
CA PRO A 147 -0.67 22.89 10.97
C PRO A 147 -2.05 23.37 10.46
N ARG A 148 -2.44 24.63 10.72
CA ARG A 148 -3.71 25.20 10.24
C ARG A 148 -3.65 25.62 8.77
N LYS A 149 -2.46 25.81 8.21
CA LYS A 149 -2.28 26.08 6.77
C LYS A 149 -2.29 24.80 5.94
N GLY A 150 -1.89 23.70 6.56
CA GLY A 150 -1.81 22.39 5.95
C GLY A 150 -1.13 21.42 6.91
N TRP A 151 -1.37 20.14 6.74
CA TRP A 151 -0.94 19.10 7.68
C TRP A 151 -0.13 17.98 7.02
N GLN A 152 0.07 18.06 5.70
CA GLN A 152 0.79 17.08 4.90
C GLN A 152 1.81 17.75 3.98
N GLU A 153 2.81 16.99 3.58
CA GLU A 153 3.84 17.42 2.65
C GLU A 153 4.47 18.77 3.08
N GLU A 154 4.65 19.71 2.16
CA GLU A 154 5.14 21.06 2.44
C GLU A 154 4.07 22.06 2.91
N SER A 155 2.79 21.69 2.87
CA SER A 155 1.66 22.64 2.93
C SER A 155 1.56 23.46 4.23
N GLY A 156 2.06 22.94 5.35
CA GLY A 156 2.15 23.69 6.60
C GLY A 156 3.54 24.25 6.92
N ILE A 157 4.55 24.02 6.07
CA ILE A 157 5.89 24.62 6.27
C ILE A 157 5.82 26.08 5.83
N VAL A 158 5.79 26.98 6.81
CA VAL A 158 5.66 28.43 6.59
C VAL A 158 6.98 29.03 6.12
N GLN A 159 8.08 28.65 6.75
CA GLN A 159 9.39 29.21 6.47
C GLN A 159 10.50 28.27 6.94
N ARG A 160 11.62 28.26 6.23
CA ARG A 160 12.89 27.64 6.67
C ARG A 160 13.92 28.72 6.99
N ILE A 161 14.84 28.41 7.90
CA ILE A 161 15.96 29.25 8.30
C ILE A 161 17.24 28.40 8.09
N THR A 162 18.17 28.79 7.22
CA THR A 162 18.16 29.95 6.31
C THR A 162 17.26 29.69 5.09
N GLY A 163 16.42 30.66 4.71
CA GLY A 163 15.45 30.50 3.62
C GLY A 163 14.34 31.55 3.56
N HIS A 164 14.53 32.73 4.15
CA HIS A 164 13.53 33.79 4.18
C HIS A 164 13.04 34.17 2.77
N GLY A 165 11.72 34.33 2.64
CA GLY A 165 11.06 34.67 1.37
C GLY A 165 11.08 33.57 0.30
N ARG A 166 11.69 32.41 0.56
CA ARG A 166 11.74 31.29 -0.39
C ARG A 166 10.71 30.23 -0.01
N PRO A 167 9.81 29.83 -0.93
CA PRO A 167 8.85 28.78 -0.65
C PRO A 167 9.58 27.46 -0.38
N SER A 168 9.02 26.65 0.51
CA SER A 168 9.47 25.27 0.69
C SER A 168 9.11 24.47 -0.56
N LYS A 169 10.01 23.61 -1.02
CA LYS A 169 9.76 22.71 -2.14
C LYS A 169 9.92 21.28 -1.64
N PRO A 170 8.92 20.40 -1.83
CA PRO A 170 9.02 19.03 -1.37
C PRO A 170 10.16 18.32 -2.09
N MET A 171 10.95 17.57 -1.33
CA MET A 171 12.07 16.79 -1.85
C MET A 171 12.01 15.40 -1.26
N ILE A 172 11.87 14.39 -2.12
CA ILE A 172 11.79 12.99 -1.70
C ILE A 172 13.16 12.38 -1.88
N ARG A 173 13.93 12.34 -0.79
CA ARG A 173 15.29 11.81 -0.74
C ARG A 173 15.55 11.22 0.64
N ASP A 174 16.22 10.07 0.69
CA ASP A 174 16.66 9.48 1.96
C ASP A 174 17.59 10.43 2.75
N ASN A 175 18.68 10.88 2.13
CA ASN A 175 19.52 11.95 2.66
C ASN A 175 19.02 13.32 2.19
N LEU A 176 17.97 13.80 2.83
CA LEU A 176 17.28 15.06 2.49
C LEU A 176 18.20 16.29 2.49
N LEU A 177 19.22 16.32 3.35
CA LEU A 177 20.01 17.52 3.61
C LEU A 177 21.36 17.56 2.89
N GLY A 178 21.96 16.42 2.53
CA GLY A 178 23.11 16.35 1.59
C GLY A 178 24.33 17.25 1.92
N GLY A 179 24.52 17.65 3.18
CA GLY A 179 25.60 18.57 3.59
C GLY A 179 25.24 20.06 3.52
N ASN A 180 23.96 20.42 3.44
CA ASN A 180 23.49 21.81 3.56
C ASN A 180 23.73 22.34 4.97
N TRP A 181 24.55 23.39 5.08
CA TRP A 181 24.83 24.12 6.31
C TRP A 181 24.23 25.54 6.25
N PRO A 182 23.96 26.20 7.40
CA PRO A 182 24.16 25.71 8.77
C PRO A 182 23.17 24.60 9.16
N MET A 183 23.54 23.81 10.17
CA MET A 183 22.67 22.80 10.76
C MET A 183 22.33 23.18 12.20
N PHE A 184 21.08 22.90 12.57
CA PHE A 184 20.47 23.30 13.83
C PHE A 184 20.04 22.08 14.63
N LEU A 185 20.02 22.26 15.95
CA LEU A 185 19.51 21.36 16.97
C LEU A 185 18.80 22.16 18.07
N HIS A 186 17.89 21.49 18.77
CA HIS A 186 17.27 21.97 20.02
C HIS A 186 16.78 23.43 19.97
N PRO A 187 15.84 23.76 19.04
CA PRO A 187 15.36 25.12 18.94
C PRO A 187 14.52 25.48 20.17
N TYR A 188 14.72 26.68 20.68
CA TYR A 188 13.96 27.24 21.78
C TYR A 188 13.37 28.60 21.37
N PRO A 189 12.06 28.68 21.11
CA PRO A 189 11.44 29.92 20.65
C PRO A 189 11.33 30.95 21.78
N LEU A 190 11.82 32.16 21.53
CA LEU A 190 11.66 33.33 22.40
C LEU A 190 10.43 34.16 22.00
N SER A 191 10.14 34.21 20.70
CA SER A 191 8.98 34.89 20.09
C SER A 191 8.68 34.25 18.73
N ASP A 192 7.75 34.82 17.97
CA ASP A 192 7.48 34.44 16.57
C ASP A 192 8.59 34.85 15.60
N LYS A 193 9.58 35.63 16.06
CA LYS A 193 10.71 36.12 15.25
C LYS A 193 12.06 35.56 15.66
N TYR A 194 12.25 35.19 16.93
CA TYR A 194 13.58 34.89 17.49
C TYR A 194 13.62 33.53 18.19
N PHE A 195 14.70 32.78 17.95
CA PHE A 195 14.93 31.44 18.45
C PHE A 195 16.35 31.31 19.00
N LEU A 196 16.52 30.76 20.20
CA LEU A 196 17.81 30.23 20.63
C LEU A 196 17.98 28.82 20.04
N VAL A 197 19.13 28.54 19.45
CA VAL A 197 19.40 27.27 18.78
C VAL A 197 20.82 26.82 19.06
N SER A 198 21.02 25.51 19.16
CA SER A 198 22.35 24.94 18.94
C SER A 198 22.59 24.92 17.44
N CYS A 199 23.66 25.56 16.98
CA CYS A 199 23.96 25.69 15.57
C CYS A 199 25.41 25.34 15.29
N LYS A 200 25.61 24.68 14.15
CA LYS A 200 26.91 24.41 13.57
C LYS A 200 26.94 25.00 12.16
N MET A 201 27.84 25.96 11.94
CA MET A 201 27.88 26.76 10.71
C MET A 201 28.43 26.00 9.50
N ASN A 202 29.28 25.00 9.72
CA ASN A 202 29.80 24.09 8.71
C ASN A 202 30.32 22.81 9.37
N ALA A 203 30.74 21.80 8.59
CA ALA A 203 31.20 20.51 9.10
C ALA A 203 32.35 20.57 10.13
N ARG A 204 33.16 21.64 10.13
CA ARG A 204 34.33 21.82 11.01
C ARG A 204 34.05 22.71 12.23
N SER A 205 32.97 23.48 12.23
CA SER A 205 32.59 24.33 13.38
C SER A 205 32.24 23.50 14.63
N SER A 206 32.44 24.07 15.81
CA SER A 206 31.87 23.52 17.05
C SER A 206 30.35 23.73 17.06
N TRP A 207 29.66 23.07 17.99
CA TRP A 207 28.26 23.39 18.28
C TRP A 207 28.21 24.56 19.26
N GLY A 208 27.82 25.73 18.77
CA GLY A 208 27.62 26.93 19.56
C GLY A 208 26.13 27.22 19.80
N VAL A 209 25.84 28.09 20.76
CA VAL A 209 24.51 28.67 20.96
C VAL A 209 24.39 29.93 20.13
N TYR A 210 23.37 29.99 19.28
CA TYR A 210 23.10 31.12 18.41
C TYR A 210 21.69 31.67 18.66
N LEU A 211 21.54 32.98 18.46
CA LEU A 211 20.25 33.63 18.26
C LEU A 211 19.97 33.63 16.76
N ALA A 212 18.96 32.86 16.36
CA ALA A 212 18.46 32.82 14.99
C ALA A 212 17.18 33.65 14.88
N ASP A 213 16.96 34.28 13.73
CA ASP A 213 15.71 34.97 13.44
C ASP A 213 15.06 34.55 12.11
N VAL A 214 13.83 35.01 11.91
CA VAL A 214 13.04 34.78 10.69
C VAL A 214 13.55 35.56 9.47
N PHE A 215 14.62 36.33 9.57
CA PHE A 215 15.22 37.06 8.46
C PHE A 215 16.57 36.45 8.04
N ASP A 216 16.83 35.22 8.49
CA ASP A 216 18.06 34.44 8.26
C ASP A 216 19.30 34.97 8.99
N ASN A 217 19.15 35.90 9.95
CA ASN A 217 20.28 36.33 10.77
C ASN A 217 20.62 35.26 11.81
N LEU A 218 21.92 35.00 11.97
CA LEU A 218 22.47 34.10 12.97
C LEU A 218 23.55 34.83 13.77
N THR A 219 23.23 35.17 15.01
CA THR A 219 24.17 35.83 15.93
C THR A 219 24.71 34.80 16.91
N LEU A 220 26.03 34.60 16.93
CA LEU A 220 26.68 33.75 17.93
C LEU A 220 26.48 34.37 19.31
N VAL A 221 25.88 33.62 20.24
CA VAL A 221 25.70 34.02 21.64
C VAL A 221 26.88 33.50 22.46
N TYR A 222 27.22 32.22 22.30
CA TYR A 222 28.29 31.58 23.07
C TYR A 222 28.79 30.31 22.38
N GLU A 223 30.11 30.07 22.42
CA GLU A 223 30.76 28.84 21.95
C GLU A 223 31.95 28.53 22.87
N VAL A 224 32.22 27.25 23.11
CA VAL A 224 33.41 26.79 23.84
C VAL A 224 34.20 25.83 22.93
N PRO A 225 35.47 26.14 22.61
CA PRO A 225 36.30 25.28 21.75
C PRO A 225 36.41 23.85 22.31
N GLY A 226 36.19 22.86 21.44
CA GLY A 226 36.27 21.44 21.81
C GLY A 226 35.03 20.86 22.50
N TYR A 227 34.04 21.69 22.84
CA TYR A 227 32.77 21.25 23.43
C TYR A 227 31.60 21.48 22.48
N ALA A 228 30.54 20.68 22.66
CA ALA A 228 29.27 20.89 21.98
C ALA A 228 28.25 21.47 22.96
N LEU A 229 27.78 22.69 22.70
CA LEU A 229 26.74 23.32 23.51
C LEU A 229 25.37 22.98 22.94
N LEU A 230 24.64 22.11 23.63
CA LEU A 230 23.34 21.57 23.24
C LEU A 230 22.22 22.09 24.18
N GLU A 231 20.98 22.03 23.72
CA GLU A 231 19.76 22.28 24.52
C GLU A 231 19.69 23.66 25.21
N PRO A 232 19.86 24.78 24.47
CA PRO A 232 19.80 26.11 25.06
C PRO A 232 18.42 26.36 25.69
N THR A 233 18.41 26.46 27.03
CA THR A 233 17.19 26.63 27.82
C THR A 233 17.30 27.89 28.67
N PRO A 234 16.66 29.01 28.28
CA PRO A 234 16.70 30.24 29.05
C PRO A 234 15.82 30.13 30.31
N VAL A 235 16.32 30.65 31.42
CA VAL A 235 15.58 30.79 32.68
C VAL A 235 14.74 32.06 32.62
N LEU A 236 13.44 31.90 32.35
CA LEU A 236 12.49 33.00 32.16
C LEU A 236 11.15 32.67 32.83
N PRO A 237 10.40 33.66 33.34
CA PRO A 237 9.03 33.45 33.77
C PRO A 237 8.17 32.98 32.59
N ARG A 238 7.29 32.00 32.82
CA ARG A 238 6.36 31.45 31.82
C ARG A 238 4.96 31.31 32.40
N LYS A 239 3.96 31.48 31.54
CA LYS A 239 2.59 31.12 31.87
C LYS A 239 2.48 29.61 31.98
N GLN A 240 1.90 29.11 33.05
CA GLN A 240 1.56 27.69 33.18
C GLN A 240 0.54 27.31 32.09
N PRO A 241 0.78 26.26 31.28
CA PRO A 241 -0.20 25.76 30.33
C PRO A 241 -1.47 25.26 31.02
N MET A 242 -2.55 25.06 30.27
CA MET A 242 -3.79 24.54 30.84
C MET A 242 -3.59 23.14 31.45
N VAL A 243 -4.24 22.89 32.59
CA VAL A 243 -4.29 21.56 33.20
C VAL A 243 -5.46 20.80 32.59
N ILE A 244 -5.18 19.65 31.96
CA ILE A 244 -6.21 18.72 31.47
C ILE A 244 -6.36 17.60 32.52
N PRO A 245 -7.56 17.37 33.07
CA PRO A 245 -7.82 16.25 33.97
C PRO A 245 -7.66 14.90 33.27
N ASP A 246 -7.23 13.88 34.01
CA ASP A 246 -7.16 12.49 33.55
C ASP A 246 -8.59 12.02 33.16
N GLN A 247 -8.73 11.40 32.00
CA GLN A 247 -9.96 10.84 31.42
C GLN A 247 -9.97 9.31 31.44
N VAL A 248 -8.84 8.68 31.76
CA VAL A 248 -8.72 7.22 31.88
C VAL A 248 -9.53 6.67 33.05
N ASP A 249 -10.12 5.49 32.84
CA ASP A 249 -10.66 4.64 33.89
C ASP A 249 -9.78 3.38 34.00
N LEU A 250 -8.80 3.45 34.90
CA LEU A 250 -7.78 2.40 35.07
C LEU A 250 -8.34 1.08 35.63
N ALA A 251 -9.60 1.03 36.07
CA ALA A 251 -10.26 -0.21 36.44
C ALA A 251 -10.72 -1.03 35.23
N ARG A 252 -10.73 -0.42 34.03
CA ARG A 252 -11.12 -1.07 32.77
C ARG A 252 -9.89 -1.58 32.01
N ASN A 253 -10.12 -2.52 31.10
CA ASN A 253 -9.12 -3.05 30.17
C ASN A 253 -9.56 -2.90 28.70
N ASP A 254 -10.61 -2.11 28.46
CA ASP A 254 -11.20 -1.88 27.15
C ASP A 254 -11.46 -0.38 26.94
N ALA A 255 -11.80 -0.04 25.71
CA ALA A 255 -12.23 1.27 25.28
C ALA A 255 -13.39 1.15 24.29
N THR A 256 -14.09 2.26 24.05
CA THR A 256 -15.15 2.34 23.05
C THR A 256 -14.70 3.15 21.85
N VAL A 257 -14.93 2.62 20.65
CA VAL A 257 -14.72 3.30 19.37
C VAL A 257 -16.07 3.64 18.76
N TYR A 258 -16.18 4.85 18.22
CA TYR A 258 -17.30 5.33 17.44
C TYR A 258 -16.81 5.91 16.12
N ILE A 259 -17.42 5.48 15.01
CA ILE A 259 -17.17 6.01 13.67
C ILE A 259 -18.48 6.62 13.20
N GLY A 260 -18.44 7.91 12.88
CA GLY A 260 -19.59 8.65 12.36
C GLY A 260 -20.09 8.04 11.05
N ASP A 261 -19.28 8.12 9.99
CA ASP A 261 -19.57 7.48 8.71
C ASP A 261 -18.26 7.06 8.06
N VAL A 262 -18.04 5.76 7.85
CA VAL A 262 -16.83 5.25 7.19
C VAL A 262 -16.56 5.95 5.84
N TYR A 263 -17.61 6.40 5.14
CA TYR A 263 -17.53 7.05 3.84
C TYR A 263 -17.24 8.56 3.87
N ALA A 264 -17.26 9.20 5.05
CA ALA A 264 -17.08 10.65 5.14
C ALA A 264 -15.62 11.09 4.89
N GLY A 265 -14.65 10.22 5.19
CA GLY A 265 -13.23 10.52 5.04
C GLY A 265 -12.66 10.19 3.66
N GLN A 266 -11.45 10.70 3.38
CA GLN A 266 -10.79 10.49 2.07
C GLN A 266 -10.46 9.00 1.81
N GLY A 267 -10.35 8.18 2.86
CA GLY A 267 -9.96 6.77 2.77
C GLY A 267 -10.95 5.89 2.01
N LEU A 268 -12.21 6.31 1.83
CA LEU A 268 -13.20 5.58 1.04
C LEU A 268 -13.82 6.43 -0.08
N LYS A 269 -13.14 7.52 -0.48
CA LYS A 269 -13.63 8.41 -1.53
C LYS A 269 -13.81 7.66 -2.85
N GLY A 270 -15.03 7.71 -3.38
CA GLY A 270 -15.40 7.04 -4.64
C GLY A 270 -15.89 5.60 -4.47
N VAL A 271 -15.84 5.04 -3.26
CA VAL A 271 -16.45 3.74 -2.96
C VAL A 271 -17.96 3.93 -2.79
N PRO A 272 -18.82 3.15 -3.48
CA PRO A 272 -20.25 3.22 -3.31
C PRO A 272 -20.68 2.93 -1.88
N ARG A 273 -21.69 3.66 -1.43
CA ARG A 273 -22.25 3.46 -0.10
C ARG A 273 -22.97 2.12 -0.02
N GLY A 274 -22.73 1.39 1.07
CA GLY A 274 -23.22 0.03 1.24
C GLY A 274 -22.28 -1.06 0.72
N THR A 275 -21.19 -0.71 0.04
CA THR A 275 -20.11 -1.67 -0.26
C THR A 275 -19.51 -2.25 1.03
N ILE A 276 -19.22 -1.40 2.03
CA ILE A 276 -18.59 -1.81 3.28
C ILE A 276 -19.64 -2.41 4.20
N ARG A 277 -19.42 -3.66 4.62
CA ARG A 277 -20.32 -4.43 5.50
C ARG A 277 -19.78 -4.59 6.90
N GLN A 278 -18.46 -4.70 7.03
CA GLN A 278 -17.79 -4.98 8.31
C GLN A 278 -16.47 -4.23 8.39
N LEU A 279 -15.94 -4.12 9.61
CA LEU A 279 -14.56 -3.75 9.88
C LEU A 279 -13.85 -4.98 10.46
N ARG A 280 -12.67 -5.34 9.94
CA ARG A 280 -11.73 -6.25 10.60
C ARG A 280 -10.84 -5.45 11.53
N LEU A 281 -10.75 -5.91 12.77
CA LEU A 281 -9.85 -5.36 13.78
C LEU A 281 -8.60 -6.23 13.85
N VAL A 282 -7.45 -5.61 13.60
CA VAL A 282 -6.14 -6.26 13.61
C VAL A 282 -5.27 -5.57 14.65
N SER A 283 -4.61 -6.34 15.51
CA SER A 283 -3.55 -5.86 16.39
C SER A 283 -2.20 -6.27 15.86
N TYR A 284 -1.16 -5.53 16.23
CA TYR A 284 0.22 -5.89 15.93
C TYR A 284 0.93 -6.44 17.16
N ASP A 285 1.76 -7.46 16.98
CA ASP A 285 2.81 -7.81 17.94
C ASP A 285 4.20 -7.48 17.38
N PHE A 286 4.84 -6.52 18.05
CA PHE A 286 6.06 -5.89 17.57
C PHE A 286 7.31 -6.67 17.98
N GLY A 287 8.35 -6.55 17.15
CA GLY A 287 9.55 -7.38 17.24
C GLY A 287 10.33 -7.29 18.56
N TYR A 288 10.93 -8.41 18.94
CA TYR A 288 11.77 -8.53 20.13
C TYR A 288 13.20 -8.04 19.89
N ARG A 289 13.85 -7.63 20.98
CA ARG A 289 15.30 -7.42 21.01
C ARG A 289 16.01 -8.69 20.53
N GLY A 290 16.96 -8.54 19.61
CA GLY A 290 17.70 -9.66 19.01
C GLY A 290 16.97 -10.46 17.91
N LEU A 291 15.67 -10.27 17.70
CA LEU A 291 14.89 -11.09 16.75
C LEU A 291 14.11 -10.30 15.69
N ALA A 292 13.65 -9.08 16.01
CA ALA A 292 12.88 -8.23 15.11
C ALA A 292 13.55 -8.12 13.72
N GLY A 293 12.78 -8.08 12.63
CA GLY A 293 13.32 -7.93 11.28
C GLY A 293 12.23 -7.94 10.22
N SER A 294 12.50 -7.33 9.07
CA SER A 294 11.54 -7.15 7.98
C SER A 294 11.33 -8.39 7.08
N ASP A 295 12.14 -9.42 7.31
CA ASP A 295 12.20 -10.69 6.56
C ASP A 295 12.09 -11.88 7.52
N LYS A 296 11.27 -11.71 8.56
CA LYS A 296 11.10 -12.67 9.67
C LYS A 296 9.71 -13.27 9.66
N ILE A 297 8.69 -12.43 9.71
CA ILE A 297 7.28 -12.85 9.77
C ILE A 297 6.78 -13.33 8.41
N GLY A 298 7.20 -12.65 7.34
CA GLY A 298 6.86 -12.99 5.97
C GLY A 298 7.95 -12.53 5.02
N TYR A 299 7.89 -13.05 3.81
CA TYR A 299 8.91 -12.84 2.81
C TYR A 299 8.73 -11.48 2.13
N GLY A 300 9.63 -10.54 2.45
CA GLY A 300 9.57 -9.15 1.97
C GLY A 300 8.56 -8.28 2.72
N GLY A 301 8.16 -8.69 3.93
CA GLY A 301 7.07 -8.11 4.71
C GLY A 301 5.98 -9.15 5.01
N PRO A 302 5.09 -8.93 5.99
CA PRO A 302 5.01 -7.77 6.90
C PRO A 302 6.20 -7.69 7.89
N TRP A 303 6.36 -6.54 8.55
CA TRP A 303 7.44 -6.30 9.53
C TRP A 303 7.07 -6.81 10.94
N GLU A 304 5.79 -7.07 11.16
CA GLU A 304 5.16 -7.39 12.44
C GLU A 304 4.25 -8.61 12.32
N ALA A 305 4.10 -9.36 13.41
CA ALA A 305 3.09 -10.38 13.51
C ALA A 305 1.71 -9.72 13.63
N MET A 306 0.78 -10.07 12.74
CA MET A 306 -0.58 -9.52 12.74
C MET A 306 -1.54 -10.47 13.43
N ARG A 307 -2.23 -9.95 14.45
CA ARG A 307 -3.20 -10.67 15.27
C ARG A 307 -4.61 -10.24 14.91
N ILE A 308 -5.47 -11.18 14.53
CA ILE A 308 -6.88 -10.87 14.26
C ILE A 308 -7.64 -10.82 15.58
N ILE A 309 -8.20 -9.66 15.93
CA ILE A 309 -9.10 -9.54 17.09
C ILE A 309 -10.49 -10.07 16.71
N GLY A 310 -10.96 -9.73 15.51
CA GLY A 310 -12.24 -10.18 14.97
C GLY A 310 -12.87 -9.14 14.04
N THR A 311 -14.19 -9.19 13.88
CA THR A 311 -14.94 -8.27 13.03
C THR A 311 -16.10 -7.60 13.76
N VAL A 312 -16.50 -6.43 13.28
CA VAL A 312 -17.68 -5.68 13.74
C VAL A 312 -18.49 -5.22 12.53
N PRO A 313 -19.84 -5.19 12.61
CA PRO A 313 -20.66 -4.73 11.50
C PRO A 313 -20.60 -3.21 11.33
N VAL A 314 -20.73 -2.76 10.09
CA VAL A 314 -21.00 -1.36 9.73
C VAL A 314 -22.50 -1.22 9.47
N GLU A 315 -23.14 -0.24 10.11
CA GLU A 315 -24.57 0.00 9.95
C GLU A 315 -24.88 0.53 8.54
N GLN A 316 -26.15 0.46 8.13
CA GLN A 316 -26.56 0.87 6.77
C GLN A 316 -26.24 2.35 6.48
N ASP A 317 -26.12 3.18 7.53
CA ASP A 317 -25.74 4.57 7.40
C ASP A 317 -24.21 4.81 7.43
N GLY A 318 -23.39 3.76 7.31
CA GLY A 318 -21.94 3.85 7.35
C GLY A 318 -21.36 4.02 8.76
N SER A 319 -22.20 4.15 9.79
CA SER A 319 -21.74 4.32 11.18
C SER A 319 -21.35 2.98 11.82
N ALA A 320 -20.43 3.02 12.78
CA ALA A 320 -20.04 1.85 13.57
C ALA A 320 -19.72 2.25 15.01
N SER A 321 -20.05 1.39 15.97
CA SER A 321 -19.62 1.56 17.37
C SER A 321 -19.32 0.22 17.99
N PHE A 322 -18.17 0.08 18.65
CA PHE A 322 -17.68 -1.19 19.17
C PHE A 322 -16.66 -1.03 20.30
N HIS A 323 -16.46 -2.11 21.05
CA HIS A 323 -15.42 -2.21 22.07
C HIS A 323 -14.10 -2.71 21.49
N VAL A 324 -12.99 -2.22 22.05
CA VAL A 324 -11.63 -2.66 21.71
C VAL A 324 -10.79 -2.85 22.98
N PRO A 325 -9.77 -3.72 22.98
CA PRO A 325 -8.84 -3.81 24.10
C PRO A 325 -8.06 -2.49 24.27
N ALA A 326 -7.91 -2.05 25.52
CA ALA A 326 -7.09 -0.89 25.85
C ALA A 326 -5.59 -1.22 25.73
N ASN A 327 -4.75 -0.19 25.66
CA ASN A 327 -3.28 -0.30 25.57
C ASN A 327 -2.77 -1.14 24.39
N THR A 328 -3.61 -1.34 23.38
CA THR A 328 -3.37 -2.27 22.27
C THR A 328 -3.36 -1.48 20.96
N PRO A 329 -2.32 -1.59 20.12
CA PRO A 329 -2.28 -0.97 18.81
C PRO A 329 -3.28 -1.66 17.89
N ILE A 330 -4.29 -0.93 17.41
CA ILE A 330 -5.38 -1.46 16.58
C ILE A 330 -5.39 -0.79 15.21
N SER A 331 -5.37 -1.62 14.17
CA SER A 331 -5.60 -1.26 12.78
C SER A 331 -6.98 -1.76 12.34
N LEU A 332 -7.61 -1.00 11.43
CA LEU A 332 -8.90 -1.32 10.85
C LEU A 332 -8.75 -1.63 9.35
N GLN A 333 -9.42 -2.69 8.90
CA GLN A 333 -9.65 -2.94 7.48
C GLN A 333 -11.14 -2.86 7.20
N THR A 334 -11.53 -2.05 6.22
CA THR A 334 -12.93 -1.98 5.77
C THR A 334 -13.19 -3.15 4.83
N LEU A 335 -14.21 -3.95 5.11
CA LEU A 335 -14.50 -5.18 4.35
C LEU A 335 -15.75 -5.01 3.49
N ASP A 336 -15.68 -5.48 2.25
CA ASP A 336 -16.83 -5.54 1.35
C ASP A 336 -17.83 -6.67 1.73
N GLY A 337 -18.79 -6.95 0.83
CA GLY A 337 -19.78 -8.01 1.03
C GLY A 337 -19.23 -9.44 0.98
N GLU A 338 -18.03 -9.64 0.43
CA GLU A 338 -17.34 -10.92 0.35
C GLU A 338 -16.28 -11.08 1.45
N GLY A 339 -16.11 -10.06 2.32
CA GLY A 339 -15.14 -10.06 3.40
C GLY A 339 -13.70 -9.69 2.97
N LYS A 340 -13.53 -9.09 1.79
CA LYS A 340 -12.25 -8.64 1.23
C LYS A 340 -11.97 -7.20 1.66
N ALA A 341 -10.72 -6.88 1.97
CA ALA A 341 -10.35 -5.54 2.40
C ALA A 341 -10.40 -4.52 1.23
N VAL A 342 -11.24 -3.49 1.38
CA VAL A 342 -11.36 -2.36 0.44
C VAL A 342 -10.35 -1.26 0.77
N GLN A 343 -10.09 -1.01 2.04
CA GLN A 343 -9.09 -0.03 2.48
C GLN A 343 -8.34 -0.56 3.71
N LEU A 344 -7.03 -0.33 3.71
CA LEU A 344 -6.11 -0.75 4.75
C LEU A 344 -5.68 0.47 5.60
N MET A 345 -5.88 0.40 6.92
CA MET A 345 -5.22 1.34 7.82
C MET A 345 -3.75 0.93 7.98
N ARG A 346 -2.86 1.60 7.25
CA ARG A 346 -1.41 1.35 7.27
C ARG A 346 -0.72 2.18 8.36
N SER A 347 -1.26 2.02 9.57
CA SER A 347 -0.87 2.57 10.86
C SER A 347 -1.81 1.93 11.90
N TRP A 348 -1.88 2.47 13.11
CA TRP A 348 -2.80 2.05 14.16
C TRP A 348 -3.18 3.23 15.06
N PHE A 349 -4.31 3.08 15.74
CA PHE A 349 -4.64 3.88 16.91
C PHE A 349 -4.48 3.02 18.17
N THR A 350 -4.30 3.68 19.31
CA THR A 350 -4.26 3.03 20.61
C THR A 350 -5.21 3.75 21.53
N ALA A 351 -6.08 2.98 22.20
CA ALA A 351 -7.03 3.51 23.17
C ALA A 351 -6.55 3.26 24.59
N MET A 352 -6.67 4.24 25.48
CA MET A 352 -6.39 4.05 26.91
C MET A 352 -7.59 3.40 27.63
N PRO A 353 -7.39 2.85 28.84
CA PRO A 353 -8.47 2.28 29.65
C PRO A 353 -9.67 3.21 29.82
N GLY A 354 -10.86 2.75 29.44
CA GLY A 354 -12.12 3.49 29.54
C GLY A 354 -12.31 4.63 28.53
N GLU A 355 -11.35 4.81 27.61
CA GLU A 355 -11.41 5.88 26.63
C GLU A 355 -12.60 5.73 25.67
N LYS A 356 -13.15 6.86 25.23
CA LYS A 356 -14.08 6.94 24.11
C LYS A 356 -13.40 7.63 22.93
N ILE A 357 -13.07 6.86 21.91
CA ILE A 357 -12.51 7.34 20.64
C ILE A 357 -13.66 7.58 19.66
N SER A 358 -13.58 8.68 18.93
CA SER A 358 -14.53 9.03 17.88
C SER A 358 -13.77 9.53 16.66
N CYS A 359 -14.16 9.10 15.46
CA CYS A 359 -13.72 9.68 14.21
C CYS A 359 -14.92 10.01 13.29
N VAL A 360 -14.74 11.02 12.44
CA VAL A 360 -15.72 11.46 11.44
C VAL A 360 -15.93 10.39 10.38
N GLY A 361 -14.82 9.83 9.87
CA GLY A 361 -14.82 8.76 8.87
C GLY A 361 -13.43 8.19 8.62
N CYS A 362 -13.33 7.23 7.70
CA CYS A 362 -12.07 6.57 7.41
C CYS A 362 -11.06 7.57 6.83
N HIS A 363 -10.00 7.82 7.61
CA HIS A 363 -8.93 8.77 7.28
C HIS A 363 -9.37 10.25 7.31
N GLU A 364 -10.01 10.63 8.42
CA GLU A 364 -10.34 12.04 8.72
C GLU A 364 -9.10 12.93 8.75
N THR A 365 -9.28 14.20 8.41
CA THR A 365 -8.26 15.23 8.55
C THR A 365 -8.47 16.02 9.84
N PRO A 366 -7.43 16.69 10.38
CA PRO A 366 -7.59 17.58 11.55
C PRO A 366 -8.60 18.72 11.37
N MET A 367 -9.03 18.98 10.13
CA MET A 367 -10.00 20.03 9.79
C MET A 367 -11.41 19.50 9.53
N ASP A 368 -11.60 18.17 9.54
CA ASP A 368 -12.89 17.57 9.29
C ASP A 368 -13.82 17.80 10.49
N VAL A 369 -15.07 18.13 10.21
CA VAL A 369 -16.09 18.40 11.23
C VAL A 369 -17.11 17.26 11.19
N PRO A 370 -17.46 16.64 12.34
CA PRO A 370 -18.51 15.65 12.40
C PRO A 370 -19.84 16.18 11.87
N ALA A 371 -20.56 15.36 11.11
CA ALA A 371 -21.92 15.69 10.71
C ALA A 371 -22.83 15.83 11.95
N ASN A 372 -23.69 16.85 11.94
CA ASN A 372 -24.67 17.08 13.01
C ASN A 372 -25.91 16.18 12.82
N THR A 373 -25.72 14.86 12.84
CA THR A 373 -26.76 13.85 12.64
C THR A 373 -26.68 12.75 13.70
N THR A 374 -27.82 12.19 14.10
CA THR A 374 -27.86 11.02 14.99
C THR A 374 -27.83 9.74 14.18
N ASN A 375 -26.65 9.12 14.12
CA ASN A 375 -26.41 7.94 13.30
C ASN A 375 -26.95 6.67 13.98
N LEU A 376 -27.14 5.60 13.21
CA LEU A 376 -27.72 4.34 13.67
C LEU A 376 -26.89 3.68 14.78
N ALA A 377 -25.57 3.71 14.67
CA ALA A 377 -24.67 3.18 15.70
C ALA A 377 -24.80 3.92 17.04
N ALA A 378 -25.10 5.22 17.02
CA ALA A 378 -25.27 6.02 18.24
C ALA A 378 -26.59 5.71 19.00
N LYS A 379 -27.55 5.06 18.34
CA LYS A 379 -28.86 4.68 18.93
C LYS A 379 -28.83 3.35 19.65
N ARG A 380 -27.68 2.69 19.72
CA ARG A 380 -27.51 1.34 20.27
C ARG A 380 -26.25 1.29 21.14
N PRO A 381 -26.15 0.31 22.06
CA PRO A 381 -24.90 0.03 22.73
C PRO A 381 -23.80 -0.36 21.72
N PRO A 382 -22.52 -0.06 22.02
CA PRO A 382 -21.41 -0.52 21.19
C PRO A 382 -21.43 -2.03 20.99
N ARG A 383 -21.11 -2.48 19.76
CA ARG A 383 -21.07 -3.90 19.40
C ARG A 383 -19.88 -4.60 20.06
N ALA A 384 -20.09 -5.83 20.50
CA ALA A 384 -18.99 -6.73 20.81
C ALA A 384 -18.30 -7.19 19.51
N VAL A 385 -17.00 -7.45 19.61
CA VAL A 385 -16.23 -7.98 18.48
C VAL A 385 -16.59 -9.45 18.26
N SER A 386 -16.92 -9.80 17.02
CA SER A 386 -17.20 -11.19 16.62
C SER A 386 -15.86 -11.89 16.32
N PRO A 387 -15.54 -13.02 16.99
CA PRO A 387 -14.28 -13.71 16.76
C PRO A 387 -14.15 -14.24 15.32
N TRP A 388 -12.93 -14.27 14.80
CA TRP A 388 -12.62 -14.84 13.47
C TRP A 388 -12.15 -16.29 13.62
N TYR A 389 -13.05 -17.23 13.36
CA TYR A 389 -12.83 -18.69 13.42
C TYR A 389 -11.99 -19.12 14.64
N GLY A 390 -12.40 -18.70 15.83
CA GLY A 390 -11.71 -18.99 17.10
C GLY A 390 -11.23 -17.73 17.83
N PRO A 391 -10.43 -17.89 18.91
CA PRO A 391 -9.94 -16.77 19.71
C PRO A 391 -8.96 -15.88 18.95
N ALA A 392 -8.79 -14.65 19.44
CA ALA A 392 -7.84 -13.69 18.87
C ALA A 392 -6.40 -14.19 18.96
N ARG A 393 -5.65 -14.10 17.85
CA ARG A 393 -4.32 -14.72 17.69
C ARG A 393 -3.61 -14.20 16.45
N GLY A 394 -2.32 -14.48 16.35
CA GLY A 394 -1.50 -14.23 15.16
C GLY A 394 -1.90 -15.11 13.97
N PHE A 395 -1.92 -14.54 12.77
CA PHE A 395 -2.21 -15.29 11.54
C PHE A 395 -0.98 -16.06 11.07
N ASP A 396 -1.09 -17.38 11.01
CA ASP A 396 0.00 -18.28 10.63
C ASP A 396 -0.37 -19.09 9.40
N PHE A 397 0.54 -19.17 8.42
CA PHE A 397 0.24 -19.82 7.15
C PHE A 397 0.03 -21.33 7.32
N GLU A 398 0.86 -22.01 8.12
CA GLU A 398 0.77 -23.44 8.35
C GLU A 398 -0.50 -23.82 9.12
N ARG A 399 -0.95 -22.97 10.05
CA ARG A 399 -2.18 -23.24 10.82
C ARG A 399 -3.46 -22.82 10.10
N GLU A 400 -3.42 -21.75 9.29
CA GLU A 400 -4.64 -21.15 8.74
C GLU A 400 -4.83 -21.39 7.23
N VAL A 401 -3.75 -21.55 6.45
CA VAL A 401 -3.79 -21.70 4.99
C VAL A 401 -3.45 -23.12 4.54
N GLN A 402 -2.43 -23.76 5.11
CA GLN A 402 -2.05 -25.12 4.71
C GLN A 402 -3.20 -26.12 4.81
N PRO A 403 -4.10 -26.10 5.83
CA PRO A 403 -5.26 -26.99 5.86
C PRO A 403 -6.24 -26.78 4.70
N VAL A 404 -6.34 -25.55 4.17
CA VAL A 404 -7.10 -25.26 2.96
C VAL A 404 -6.43 -25.90 1.75
N LEU A 405 -5.12 -25.76 1.62
CA LEU A 405 -4.36 -26.35 0.51
C LEU A 405 -4.40 -27.87 0.54
N ASP A 406 -4.26 -28.48 1.70
CA ASP A 406 -4.31 -29.93 1.88
C ASP A 406 -5.64 -30.51 1.39
N LYS A 407 -6.75 -29.82 1.69
CA LYS A 407 -8.08 -30.24 1.29
C LYS A 407 -8.35 -30.03 -0.20
N TYR A 408 -7.98 -28.87 -0.74
CA TYR A 408 -8.48 -28.41 -2.04
C TYR A 408 -7.43 -28.39 -3.17
N CYS A 409 -6.14 -28.43 -2.85
CA CYS A 409 -5.08 -28.17 -3.84
C CYS A 409 -4.05 -29.30 -3.93
N VAL A 410 -3.65 -29.90 -2.81
CA VAL A 410 -2.53 -30.84 -2.74
C VAL A 410 -2.74 -32.08 -3.61
N SER A 411 -3.96 -32.56 -3.82
CA SER A 411 -4.22 -33.71 -4.70
C SER A 411 -3.72 -33.52 -6.13
N CYS A 412 -3.63 -32.26 -6.59
CA CYS A 412 -3.04 -31.89 -7.87
C CYS A 412 -1.61 -31.36 -7.74
N HIS A 413 -1.28 -30.82 -6.58
CA HIS A 413 -0.06 -30.08 -6.29
C HIS A 413 0.82 -30.82 -5.28
N ASP A 414 1.02 -32.13 -5.48
CA ASP A 414 1.79 -33.02 -4.60
C ASP A 414 3.26 -33.17 -5.01
N GLY A 415 3.72 -32.37 -5.98
CA GLY A 415 5.07 -32.44 -6.52
C GLY A 415 5.36 -33.66 -7.42
N SER A 416 4.36 -34.49 -7.74
CA SER A 416 4.54 -35.67 -8.62
C SER A 416 4.62 -35.29 -10.11
N ARG A 417 4.05 -34.14 -10.50
CA ARG A 417 3.95 -33.69 -11.90
C ARG A 417 4.95 -32.59 -12.21
N ALA A 418 5.79 -32.81 -13.23
CA ALA A 418 6.73 -31.81 -13.70
C ALA A 418 5.99 -30.54 -14.18
N GLY A 419 6.49 -29.37 -13.79
CA GLY A 419 5.91 -28.07 -14.15
C GLY A 419 4.70 -27.64 -13.32
N VAL A 420 4.24 -28.47 -12.38
CA VAL A 420 3.18 -28.12 -11.43
C VAL A 420 3.80 -27.81 -10.07
N ALA A 421 3.37 -26.71 -9.45
CA ALA A 421 3.79 -26.32 -8.11
C ALA A 421 3.52 -27.43 -7.06
N ASP A 422 4.48 -27.69 -6.17
CA ASP A 422 4.30 -28.53 -4.98
C ASP A 422 3.81 -27.66 -3.82
N LEU A 423 2.62 -27.95 -3.32
CA LEU A 423 1.94 -27.19 -2.25
C LEU A 423 1.78 -28.00 -0.96
N ARG A 424 2.51 -29.11 -0.83
CA ARG A 424 2.54 -29.88 0.42
C ARG A 424 3.27 -29.11 1.52
N SER A 425 2.85 -29.36 2.75
CA SER A 425 3.63 -28.96 3.92
C SER A 425 4.99 -29.69 3.93
N GLU A 426 5.93 -29.20 4.75
CA GLU A 426 7.18 -29.93 4.97
C GLU A 426 6.94 -31.32 5.58
N ALA A 427 5.92 -31.47 6.45
CA ALA A 427 5.59 -32.73 7.09
C ALA A 427 5.12 -33.81 6.09
N ASP A 428 4.60 -33.43 4.93
CA ASP A 428 4.15 -34.37 3.87
C ASP A 428 5.11 -34.43 2.68
N GLY A 429 6.36 -33.99 2.88
CA GLY A 429 7.44 -34.12 1.91
C GLY A 429 7.57 -32.96 0.92
N GLY A 430 6.85 -31.86 1.14
CA GLY A 430 7.10 -30.59 0.45
C GLY A 430 8.52 -30.08 0.74
N LYS A 431 9.15 -29.44 -0.24
CA LYS A 431 10.54 -28.98 -0.15
C LYS A 431 10.65 -27.49 -0.38
N ALA A 432 11.25 -26.79 0.58
CA ALA A 432 11.67 -25.40 0.45
C ALA A 432 13.15 -25.24 0.78
N GLU A 433 13.85 -24.45 -0.03
CA GLU A 433 15.24 -24.08 0.22
C GLU A 433 15.30 -22.87 1.17
N PRO A 434 16.17 -22.89 2.20
CA PRO A 434 16.39 -21.72 3.05
C PRO A 434 16.83 -20.52 2.23
N LYS A 435 16.42 -19.32 2.60
CA LYS A 435 16.59 -18.07 1.86
C LYS A 435 17.50 -17.11 2.65
N PRO A 436 18.47 -16.44 2.01
CA PRO A 436 19.36 -15.53 2.72
C PRO A 436 18.61 -14.39 3.43
N ILE A 437 19.06 -14.07 4.64
CA ILE A 437 18.50 -13.01 5.47
C ILE A 437 19.24 -11.70 5.19
N GLY A 438 18.54 -10.57 5.26
CA GLY A 438 19.14 -9.24 5.20
C GLY A 438 20.10 -8.99 6.36
N TYR A 439 21.11 -8.15 6.14
CA TYR A 439 22.01 -7.65 7.18
C TYR A 439 22.50 -8.72 8.18
N VAL A 440 22.99 -9.87 7.73
CA VAL A 440 23.42 -11.01 8.57
C VAL A 440 24.33 -10.60 9.75
N ALA A 441 25.18 -9.59 9.56
CA ALA A 441 26.05 -9.06 10.59
C ALA A 441 25.30 -8.41 11.78
N ARG A 442 24.03 -8.04 11.61
CA ARG A 442 23.14 -7.48 12.63
C ARG A 442 22.35 -8.52 13.42
N LEU A 443 22.31 -9.78 12.96
CA LEU A 443 21.59 -10.84 13.68
C LEU A 443 22.16 -11.08 15.08
N HIS A 444 21.32 -11.62 15.97
CA HIS A 444 21.76 -12.17 17.25
C HIS A 444 22.80 -13.30 17.01
N PRO A 445 23.85 -13.42 17.85
CA PRO A 445 24.89 -14.44 17.67
C PRO A 445 24.36 -15.86 17.51
N ASP A 446 23.39 -16.26 18.35
CA ASP A 446 22.83 -17.62 18.33
C ASP A 446 22.02 -17.88 17.06
N MET A 447 21.18 -16.93 16.66
CA MET A 447 20.43 -17.03 15.42
C MET A 447 21.39 -17.09 14.23
N ARG A 448 22.42 -16.24 14.19
CA ARG A 448 23.42 -16.23 13.12
C ARG A 448 24.16 -17.57 13.03
N LYS A 449 24.50 -18.17 14.16
CA LYS A 449 25.18 -19.48 14.21
C LYS A 449 24.26 -20.61 13.74
N ALA A 450 23.01 -20.63 14.21
CA ALA A 450 22.04 -21.68 13.89
C ALA A 450 21.57 -21.62 12.43
N THR A 451 21.24 -20.42 11.95
CA THR A 451 20.67 -20.21 10.60
C THR A 451 21.74 -20.05 9.52
N LYS A 452 22.99 -19.74 9.90
CA LYS A 452 24.05 -19.30 8.98
C LYS A 452 23.60 -18.14 8.07
N GLY A 453 22.70 -17.29 8.58
CA GLY A 453 22.12 -16.16 7.85
C GLY A 453 21.07 -16.56 6.81
N ARG A 454 20.37 -17.70 6.99
CA ARG A 454 19.31 -18.16 6.10
C ARG A 454 18.06 -18.62 6.87
N LEU A 455 16.88 -18.14 6.49
CA LEU A 455 15.60 -18.59 7.07
C LEU A 455 14.84 -19.46 6.07
N LYS A 456 14.17 -20.48 6.60
CA LYS A 456 13.30 -21.35 5.82
C LYS A 456 11.86 -20.98 6.11
N TYR A 457 11.08 -20.78 5.06
CA TYR A 457 9.63 -20.60 5.11
C TYR A 457 8.96 -21.92 4.73
N SER A 458 7.66 -22.04 4.95
CA SER A 458 6.94 -23.25 4.54
C SER A 458 7.00 -23.47 3.02
N PRO A 459 7.07 -24.72 2.55
CA PRO A 459 7.19 -25.02 1.12
C PRO A 459 6.08 -24.40 0.28
N ALA A 460 4.82 -24.57 0.69
CA ALA A 460 3.69 -24.03 -0.06
C ALA A 460 3.64 -22.48 -0.02
N TYR A 461 4.07 -21.86 1.08
CA TYR A 461 4.17 -20.40 1.17
C TYR A 461 5.18 -19.84 0.17
N ASP A 462 6.38 -20.44 0.06
CA ASP A 462 7.43 -19.99 -0.87
C ASP A 462 6.96 -20.01 -2.33
N VAL A 463 5.97 -20.85 -2.64
CA VAL A 463 5.33 -20.89 -3.97
C VAL A 463 4.20 -19.88 -4.10
N LEU A 464 3.22 -19.90 -3.18
CA LEU A 464 1.99 -19.13 -3.32
C LEU A 464 2.17 -17.63 -3.12
N ILE A 465 3.17 -17.20 -2.34
CA ILE A 465 3.42 -15.77 -2.08
C ILE A 465 3.67 -14.97 -3.37
N HIS A 466 4.06 -15.63 -4.46
CA HIS A 466 4.28 -15.01 -5.77
C HIS A 466 3.01 -14.74 -6.57
N TYR A 467 1.89 -15.36 -6.21
CA TYR A 467 0.59 -15.24 -6.88
C TYR A 467 -0.35 -14.22 -6.23
N ILE A 468 0.10 -13.53 -5.19
CA ILE A 468 -0.69 -12.51 -4.49
C ILE A 468 -0.10 -11.11 -4.71
N ARG A 469 -0.98 -10.11 -4.73
CA ARG A 469 -0.64 -8.68 -4.74
C ARG A 469 -0.80 -8.16 -3.30
N ARG A 470 0.20 -7.46 -2.77
CA ARG A 470 0.29 -7.09 -1.36
C ARG A 470 1.11 -5.80 -1.17
N VAL A 471 1.32 -5.39 0.07
CA VAL A 471 2.12 -4.21 0.39
C VAL A 471 3.59 -4.60 0.50
N GLY A 472 4.45 -3.91 -0.24
CA GLY A 472 5.90 -4.10 -0.18
C GLY A 472 6.52 -3.61 1.13
N ILE A 473 7.78 -4.02 1.39
CA ILE A 473 8.56 -3.61 2.58
C ILE A 473 8.74 -2.08 2.70
N GLU A 474 8.73 -1.37 1.58
CA GLU A 474 8.88 0.08 1.46
C GLU A 474 7.92 0.65 0.41
N ASP A 475 6.62 0.51 0.67
CA ASP A 475 5.56 0.94 -0.23
C ASP A 475 5.25 2.46 -0.14
N ASP A 476 4.33 2.93 -0.99
CA ASP A 476 3.87 4.31 -1.06
C ASP A 476 3.42 4.82 0.31
N VAL A 477 3.93 5.97 0.73
CA VAL A 477 3.57 6.60 2.01
C VAL A 477 2.23 7.32 1.91
N SER A 478 1.79 7.68 0.70
CA SER A 478 0.54 8.40 0.45
C SER A 478 -0.69 7.57 0.82
N LEU A 479 -1.84 8.23 1.01
CA LEU A 479 -3.11 7.52 1.17
C LEU A 479 -3.39 6.66 -0.08
N LEU A 480 -3.67 5.38 0.11
CA LEU A 480 -3.94 4.45 -0.99
C LEU A 480 -5.29 4.73 -1.64
N THR A 481 -5.35 4.52 -2.96
CA THR A 481 -6.61 4.41 -3.69
C THR A 481 -7.44 3.27 -3.09
N PRO A 482 -8.73 3.47 -2.79
CA PRO A 482 -9.58 2.38 -2.32
C PRO A 482 -9.57 1.20 -3.31
N GLY A 483 -9.35 0.00 -2.78
CA GLY A 483 -9.22 -1.23 -3.57
C GLY A 483 -7.87 -1.40 -4.27
N GLU A 484 -6.83 -0.62 -3.93
CA GLU A 484 -5.48 -0.77 -4.50
C GLU A 484 -4.98 -2.21 -4.31
N TYR A 485 -4.92 -2.69 -3.06
CA TYR A 485 -4.50 -4.06 -2.72
C TYR A 485 -5.67 -5.01 -2.47
N HIS A 486 -6.81 -4.79 -3.14
CA HIS A 486 -7.97 -5.68 -3.03
C HIS A 486 -7.59 -7.11 -3.43
N ALA A 487 -8.10 -8.13 -2.73
CA ALA A 487 -7.75 -9.53 -2.99
C ALA A 487 -8.01 -9.96 -4.46
N ASP A 488 -9.02 -9.38 -5.13
CA ASP A 488 -9.32 -9.64 -6.55
C ASP A 488 -8.24 -9.16 -7.53
N THR A 489 -7.26 -8.37 -7.07
CA THR A 489 -6.09 -7.98 -7.88
C THR A 489 -4.97 -9.02 -7.82
N SER A 490 -5.13 -10.08 -7.02
CA SER A 490 -4.20 -11.20 -6.91
C SER A 490 -4.53 -12.29 -7.93
N GLU A 491 -3.50 -12.77 -8.66
CA GLU A 491 -3.64 -13.84 -9.63
C GLU A 491 -4.25 -15.11 -9.01
N LEU A 492 -3.88 -15.44 -7.76
CA LEU A 492 -4.45 -16.58 -7.03
C LEU A 492 -5.97 -16.50 -6.94
N ILE A 493 -6.52 -15.37 -6.52
CA ILE A 493 -7.98 -15.20 -6.35
C ILE A 493 -8.68 -15.21 -7.70
N GLN A 494 -8.10 -14.59 -8.71
CA GLN A 494 -8.65 -14.59 -10.06
C GLN A 494 -8.72 -16.01 -10.66
N MET A 495 -7.69 -16.83 -10.46
CA MET A 495 -7.71 -18.24 -10.90
C MET A 495 -8.80 -19.04 -10.17
N LEU A 496 -8.92 -18.87 -8.85
CA LEU A 496 -9.91 -19.58 -8.06
C LEU A 496 -11.34 -19.17 -8.40
N GLN A 497 -11.59 -17.88 -8.65
CA GLN A 497 -12.90 -17.38 -9.07
C GLN A 497 -13.33 -17.87 -10.45
N LYS A 498 -12.36 -18.16 -11.34
CA LYS A 498 -12.61 -18.83 -12.63
C LYS A 498 -12.86 -20.34 -12.47
N GLY A 499 -12.78 -20.86 -11.24
CA GLY A 499 -13.05 -22.25 -10.90
C GLY A 499 -11.88 -23.21 -11.17
N HIS A 500 -10.63 -22.76 -11.06
CA HIS A 500 -9.39 -23.54 -11.28
C HIS A 500 -9.55 -25.07 -11.14
N HIS A 501 -9.60 -25.78 -12.27
CA HIS A 501 -9.84 -27.23 -12.39
C HIS A 501 -11.06 -27.79 -11.61
N GLY A 502 -12.17 -27.04 -11.60
CA GLY A 502 -13.43 -27.43 -10.97
C GLY A 502 -13.37 -27.46 -9.43
N ILE A 503 -12.38 -26.78 -8.83
CA ILE A 503 -12.26 -26.65 -7.38
C ILE A 503 -13.12 -25.48 -6.90
N GLU A 504 -14.06 -25.79 -6.00
CA GLU A 504 -14.88 -24.80 -5.30
C GLU A 504 -14.53 -24.82 -3.81
N LEU A 505 -14.07 -23.67 -3.30
CA LEU A 505 -13.75 -23.49 -1.90
C LEU A 505 -15.04 -23.22 -1.11
N ASP A 506 -15.17 -23.83 0.06
CA ASP A 506 -16.18 -23.40 1.03
C ASP A 506 -15.89 -21.97 1.53
N ALA A 507 -16.91 -21.32 2.13
CA ALA A 507 -16.83 -19.92 2.54
C ALA A 507 -15.72 -19.64 3.56
N GLU A 508 -15.42 -20.58 4.46
CA GLU A 508 -14.35 -20.41 5.46
C GLU A 508 -12.97 -20.56 4.81
N ALA A 509 -12.79 -21.57 3.95
CA ALA A 509 -11.56 -21.77 3.20
C ALA A 509 -11.24 -20.56 2.32
N PHE A 510 -12.24 -20.00 1.63
CA PHE A 510 -12.08 -18.77 0.87
C PHE A 510 -11.75 -17.56 1.77
N SER A 511 -12.45 -17.41 2.90
CA SER A 511 -12.17 -16.34 3.87
C SER A 511 -10.74 -16.40 4.42
N ARG A 512 -10.19 -17.59 4.66
CA ARG A 512 -8.81 -17.80 5.13
C ARG A 512 -7.78 -17.35 4.10
N LEU A 513 -7.97 -17.70 2.82
CA LEU A 513 -7.09 -17.25 1.73
C LEU A 513 -7.17 -15.73 1.52
N VAL A 514 -8.37 -15.16 1.49
CA VAL A 514 -8.57 -13.70 1.37
C VAL A 514 -7.94 -12.98 2.56
N THR A 515 -8.16 -13.46 3.78
CA THR A 515 -7.61 -12.83 4.99
C THR A 515 -6.09 -12.90 5.00
N TRP A 516 -5.49 -14.01 4.53
CA TRP A 516 -4.03 -14.10 4.37
C TRP A 516 -3.48 -13.00 3.46
N ILE A 517 -4.15 -12.74 2.33
CA ILE A 517 -3.78 -11.68 1.38
C ILE A 517 -3.98 -10.29 2.01
N ASP A 518 -5.14 -10.04 2.61
CA ASP A 518 -5.47 -8.76 3.26
C ASP A 518 -4.51 -8.42 4.41
N LEU A 519 -3.99 -9.43 5.11
CA LEU A 519 -2.96 -9.30 6.13
C LEU A 519 -1.55 -9.25 5.55
N ASN A 520 -1.38 -8.91 4.28
CA ASN A 520 -0.07 -8.75 3.67
C ASN A 520 0.77 -10.05 3.60
N GLY A 521 0.15 -11.22 3.65
CA GLY A 521 0.78 -12.53 3.41
C GLY A 521 1.83 -12.96 4.45
N PRO A 522 1.54 -12.99 5.77
CA PRO A 522 2.48 -13.52 6.76
C PRO A 522 2.69 -15.02 6.57
N CYS A 523 3.89 -15.51 6.87
CA CYS A 523 4.17 -16.94 7.02
C CYS A 523 3.99 -17.38 8.47
N HIS A 524 4.51 -16.60 9.41
CA HIS A 524 4.55 -16.92 10.84
C HIS A 524 3.54 -16.08 11.62
N GLY A 525 2.78 -16.72 12.52
CA GLY A 525 1.81 -16.01 13.37
C GLY A 525 2.42 -15.37 14.62
N THR A 526 3.60 -15.83 15.06
CA THR A 526 4.29 -15.35 16.26
C THR A 526 5.78 -15.16 16.00
N TRP A 527 6.51 -14.49 16.90
CA TRP A 527 7.96 -14.38 16.77
C TRP A 527 8.67 -15.69 17.15
N GLY A 528 8.11 -16.44 18.10
CA GLY A 528 8.60 -17.77 18.48
C GLY A 528 8.54 -18.79 17.34
N ASP A 529 7.57 -18.66 16.42
CA ASP A 529 7.50 -19.47 15.18
C ASP A 529 8.70 -19.22 14.25
N VAL A 530 9.35 -18.04 14.33
CA VAL A 530 10.52 -17.70 13.49
C VAL A 530 11.81 -18.28 14.08
N PHE A 531 12.03 -18.07 15.38
CA PHE A 531 13.21 -18.52 16.11
C PHE A 531 12.95 -18.39 17.63
N PRO A 532 13.52 -19.24 18.49
CA PRO A 532 13.44 -19.06 19.94
C PRO A 532 13.83 -17.64 20.38
N ILE A 533 12.95 -16.98 21.12
CA ILE A 533 13.13 -15.57 21.50
C ILE A 533 14.38 -15.44 22.39
N PRO A 534 15.41 -14.66 21.99
CA PRO A 534 16.66 -14.58 22.73
C PRO A 534 16.53 -13.89 24.10
N ASP A 535 17.50 -14.16 24.98
CA ASP A 535 17.78 -13.40 26.21
C ASP A 535 16.59 -13.26 27.19
N GLY A 536 15.61 -14.17 27.15
CA GLY A 536 14.39 -14.07 27.99
C GLY A 536 13.55 -12.82 27.68
N ALA A 537 13.68 -12.27 26.46
CA ALA A 537 13.06 -11.01 26.11
C ALA A 537 11.53 -11.04 26.16
N HIS A 538 10.93 -12.21 25.96
CA HIS A 538 9.49 -12.41 26.07
C HIS A 538 9.01 -12.28 27.52
N GLU A 539 9.58 -13.06 28.43
CA GLU A 539 9.23 -13.06 29.85
C GLU A 539 9.44 -11.67 30.45
N ARG A 540 10.55 -11.03 30.10
CA ARG A 540 10.88 -9.67 30.56
C ARG A 540 9.90 -8.63 30.05
N ARG A 541 9.50 -8.71 28.77
CA ARG A 541 8.44 -7.85 28.20
C ARG A 541 7.14 -8.02 28.97
N MET A 542 6.72 -9.27 29.22
CA MET A 542 5.46 -9.55 29.92
C MET A 542 5.51 -9.08 31.38
N GLU A 543 6.65 -9.17 32.06
CA GLU A 543 6.85 -8.58 33.39
C GLU A 543 6.67 -7.05 33.37
N LEU A 544 7.34 -6.35 32.45
CA LEU A 544 7.28 -4.90 32.35
C LEU A 544 5.88 -4.39 31.98
N ARG A 545 5.15 -5.12 31.12
CA ARG A 545 3.73 -4.83 30.83
C ARG A 545 2.85 -4.92 32.08
N ARG A 546 3.11 -5.87 32.98
CA ARG A 546 2.36 -5.98 34.26
C ARG A 546 2.69 -4.83 35.21
N LEU A 547 3.95 -4.37 35.21
CA LEU A 547 4.41 -3.30 36.10
C LEU A 547 3.94 -1.91 35.64
N TYR A 548 3.99 -1.64 34.33
CA TYR A 548 3.80 -0.30 33.78
C TYR A 548 2.58 -0.19 32.85
N GLY A 549 1.84 -1.26 32.62
CA GLY A 549 0.70 -1.32 31.71
C GLY A 549 1.06 -1.83 30.32
N GLY A 550 0.05 -2.34 29.61
CA GLY A 550 0.17 -2.91 28.27
C GLY A 550 -0.89 -3.98 28.00
N PRO A 551 -0.88 -4.58 26.79
CA PRO A 551 -1.72 -5.74 26.49
C PRO A 551 -1.34 -6.91 27.41
N MET A 552 -2.35 -7.44 28.11
CA MET A 552 -2.16 -8.50 29.11
C MET A 552 -2.21 -9.90 28.51
N ASP A 553 -2.73 -10.04 27.29
CA ASP A 553 -2.70 -11.29 26.55
C ASP A 553 -1.26 -11.63 26.12
N ASP A 554 -0.98 -12.92 26.08
CA ASP A 554 0.29 -13.44 25.61
C ASP A 554 0.31 -13.45 24.08
N PRO A 555 1.20 -12.68 23.43
CA PRO A 555 1.29 -12.65 21.98
C PRO A 555 1.87 -13.94 21.38
N GLU A 556 2.67 -14.71 22.14
CA GLU A 556 3.32 -15.95 21.68
C GLU A 556 2.44 -17.19 21.89
N LYS A 557 1.26 -17.01 22.52
CA LYS A 557 0.33 -18.12 22.72
C LYS A 557 -0.20 -18.63 21.39
N ILE A 558 0.11 -19.90 21.12
CA ILE A 558 -0.43 -20.64 19.98
C ILE A 558 -1.78 -21.23 20.37
N PHE A 559 -2.76 -21.09 19.46
CA PHE A 559 -4.06 -21.72 19.57
C PHE A 559 -4.19 -22.77 18.48
N GLU A 560 -4.90 -23.86 18.78
CA GLU A 560 -5.39 -24.77 17.75
C GLU A 560 -6.67 -24.19 17.16
N THR A 561 -6.69 -23.99 15.83
CA THR A 561 -7.68 -23.13 15.16
C THR A 561 -8.50 -23.89 14.14
N SER A 562 -7.93 -24.93 13.57
CA SER A 562 -8.61 -25.85 12.66
C SER A 562 -7.94 -27.22 12.73
N PRO A 563 -8.69 -28.30 12.97
CA PRO A 563 -8.15 -29.62 12.73
C PRO A 563 -7.81 -29.73 11.24
N ARG A 564 -6.67 -30.33 10.92
CA ARG A 564 -6.33 -30.72 9.55
C ARG A 564 -7.48 -31.58 9.02
N GLN A 565 -8.26 -31.06 8.07
CA GLN A 565 -9.51 -31.71 7.68
C GLN A 565 -9.20 -33.06 7.01
N ALA A 566 -9.92 -34.11 7.40
CA ALA A 566 -9.82 -35.42 6.78
C ALA A 566 -10.56 -35.40 5.44
N GLY A 567 -9.85 -35.69 4.35
CA GLY A 567 -10.41 -35.85 3.01
C GLY A 567 -9.92 -34.79 2.02
N THR A 568 -9.47 -35.26 0.85
CA THR A 568 -9.08 -34.43 -0.28
C THR A 568 -10.26 -34.27 -1.24
N VAL A 569 -10.53 -33.04 -1.68
CA VAL A 569 -11.46 -32.79 -2.78
C VAL A 569 -10.72 -33.06 -4.08
N SER A 570 -11.20 -34.04 -4.85
CA SER A 570 -10.65 -34.27 -6.19
C SER A 570 -11.10 -33.16 -7.15
N PRO A 571 -10.26 -32.77 -8.12
CA PRO A 571 -10.63 -31.81 -9.16
C PRO A 571 -11.94 -32.21 -9.83
N GLY A 572 -12.85 -31.26 -9.96
CA GLY A 572 -14.06 -31.42 -10.74
C GLY A 572 -13.77 -31.41 -12.24
N VAL A 573 -14.72 -31.89 -13.03
CA VAL A 573 -14.72 -31.61 -14.47
C VAL A 573 -15.25 -30.19 -14.64
N ILE A 574 -14.40 -29.27 -15.12
CA ILE A 574 -14.90 -27.98 -15.60
C ILE A 574 -15.79 -28.29 -16.80
N SER A 575 -17.07 -27.96 -16.70
CA SER A 575 -17.99 -28.01 -17.84
C SER A 575 -17.46 -27.08 -18.92
N ARG A 576 -16.89 -27.65 -19.98
CA ARG A 576 -16.54 -26.96 -21.22
C ARG A 576 -17.66 -27.31 -22.19
N PRO A 577 -18.78 -26.56 -22.16
CA PRO A 577 -19.91 -26.87 -23.02
C PRO A 577 -19.41 -26.93 -24.47
N GLU A 578 -19.66 -28.07 -25.12
CA GLU A 578 -19.41 -28.19 -26.55
C GLU A 578 -20.39 -27.27 -27.28
N PRO A 579 -19.95 -26.58 -28.36
CA PRO A 579 -20.86 -25.84 -29.20
C PRO A 579 -21.95 -26.78 -29.75
N ASP A 580 -23.17 -26.27 -29.92
CA ASP A 580 -24.24 -27.07 -30.51
C ASP A 580 -23.93 -27.45 -31.98
N GLU A 581 -24.72 -28.31 -32.62
CA GLU A 581 -24.43 -28.76 -34.00
C GLU A 581 -24.44 -27.61 -35.02
N ALA A 582 -25.30 -26.60 -34.82
CA ALA A 582 -25.37 -25.44 -35.69
C ALA A 582 -24.14 -24.54 -35.49
N GLU A 583 -23.76 -24.26 -34.24
CA GLU A 583 -22.54 -23.54 -33.88
C GLU A 583 -21.29 -24.28 -34.39
N ARG A 584 -21.24 -25.62 -34.32
CA ARG A 584 -20.13 -26.41 -34.89
C ARG A 584 -20.00 -26.24 -36.39
N GLY A 585 -21.12 -26.22 -37.11
CA GLY A 585 -21.13 -25.94 -38.55
C GLY A 585 -20.63 -24.54 -38.88
N SER A 586 -21.10 -23.52 -38.16
CA SER A 586 -20.64 -22.13 -38.31
C SER A 586 -19.17 -21.96 -37.95
N LEU A 587 -18.71 -22.60 -36.88
CA LEU A 587 -17.30 -22.62 -36.49
C LEU A 587 -16.46 -23.24 -37.60
N ALA A 588 -16.82 -24.41 -38.13
CA ALA A 588 -16.07 -25.06 -39.21
C ALA A 588 -15.94 -24.17 -40.46
N LEU A 589 -17.03 -23.51 -40.87
CA LEU A 589 -17.02 -22.58 -42.00
C LEU A 589 -16.11 -21.36 -41.74
N GLU A 590 -16.22 -20.73 -40.57
CA GLU A 590 -15.37 -19.59 -40.21
C GLU A 590 -13.90 -20.01 -40.01
N ASN A 591 -13.65 -21.27 -39.64
CA ASN A 591 -12.30 -21.83 -39.57
C ASN A 591 -11.66 -21.97 -40.96
N GLU A 592 -12.45 -22.18 -42.02
CA GLU A 592 -11.98 -22.33 -43.40
C GLU A 592 -11.80 -20.98 -44.14
N HIS A 593 -12.54 -19.93 -43.79
CA HIS A 593 -12.48 -18.60 -44.44
C HIS A 593 -11.26 -17.75 -44.02
N GLY A 594 -10.33 -18.31 -43.25
CA GLY A 594 -9.20 -17.63 -42.64
C GLY A 594 -8.11 -17.18 -43.62
N ARG A 595 -8.31 -16.04 -44.30
CA ARG A 595 -7.30 -15.02 -44.67
C ARG A 595 -7.96 -13.91 -45.48
N GLN A 596 -8.27 -12.78 -44.83
CA GLN A 596 -8.56 -11.54 -45.56
C GLN A 596 -7.31 -11.10 -46.37
N GLY A 597 -7.47 -10.32 -47.44
CA GLY A 597 -6.38 -9.74 -48.25
C GLY A 597 -5.67 -8.56 -47.55
N PRO A 598 -4.63 -7.95 -48.15
CA PRO A 598 -3.92 -6.82 -47.56
C PRO A 598 -4.90 -5.73 -47.06
N PHE A 599 -4.70 -5.28 -45.81
CA PHE A 599 -5.59 -4.32 -45.14
C PHE A 599 -4.84 -3.02 -44.89
N THR A 600 -5.40 -1.90 -45.35
CA THR A 600 -4.88 -0.56 -45.07
C THR A 600 -5.85 0.14 -44.12
N PRO A 601 -5.46 0.43 -42.87
CA PRO A 601 -6.36 1.02 -41.89
C PRO A 601 -6.72 2.47 -42.24
N ALA A 602 -8.01 2.72 -42.42
CA ALA A 602 -8.54 4.08 -42.45
C ALA A 602 -8.47 4.68 -41.04
N ARG A 603 -8.04 5.94 -40.94
CA ARG A 603 -7.83 6.64 -39.67
C ARG A 603 -8.66 7.91 -39.60
N ARG A 604 -9.16 8.20 -38.40
CA ARG A 604 -9.83 9.46 -38.07
C ARG A 604 -9.21 10.04 -36.81
N ARG A 605 -9.31 11.35 -36.62
CA ARG A 605 -8.82 12.03 -35.42
C ARG A 605 -9.92 12.88 -34.81
N ILE A 606 -10.01 12.86 -33.49
CA ILE A 606 -10.83 13.78 -32.70
C ILE A 606 -9.89 14.75 -31.98
N ASP A 607 -10.15 16.05 -32.12
CA ASP A 607 -9.42 17.09 -31.39
C ASP A 607 -10.05 17.36 -30.02
N LEU A 608 -9.27 17.18 -28.96
CA LEU A 608 -9.65 17.42 -27.57
C LEU A 608 -9.15 18.78 -27.05
N GLY A 609 -8.85 19.71 -27.95
CA GLY A 609 -8.31 21.05 -27.64
C GLY A 609 -6.78 21.02 -27.60
N GLY A 610 -6.16 20.64 -28.72
CA GLY A 610 -4.71 20.56 -28.89
C GLY A 610 -4.10 19.20 -28.54
N VAL A 611 -4.88 18.28 -27.98
CA VAL A 611 -4.53 16.85 -27.81
C VAL A 611 -5.41 16.03 -28.74
N LYS A 612 -4.81 15.14 -29.52
CA LYS A 612 -5.52 14.34 -30.53
C LYS A 612 -5.80 12.93 -30.00
N LEU A 613 -6.98 12.41 -30.33
CA LEU A 613 -7.34 11.00 -30.15
C LEU A 613 -7.54 10.38 -31.54
N SER A 614 -6.71 9.40 -31.89
CA SER A 614 -6.77 8.69 -33.17
C SER A 614 -7.72 7.49 -33.08
N LEU A 615 -8.53 7.32 -34.11
CA LEU A 615 -9.41 6.18 -34.31
C LEU A 615 -9.00 5.43 -35.58
N VAL A 616 -9.18 4.13 -35.57
CA VAL A 616 -8.98 3.23 -36.69
C VAL A 616 -10.32 2.57 -37.04
N ARG A 617 -10.62 2.48 -38.33
CA ARG A 617 -11.83 1.80 -38.81
C ARG A 617 -11.56 0.30 -38.93
N VAL A 618 -12.21 -0.47 -38.08
CA VAL A 618 -12.23 -1.95 -38.13
C VAL A 618 -13.43 -2.38 -38.98
N PRO A 619 -13.25 -3.30 -39.95
CA PRO A 619 -14.33 -3.69 -40.86
C PRO A 619 -15.38 -4.58 -40.16
N ALA A 620 -16.62 -4.56 -40.65
CA ALA A 620 -17.62 -5.56 -40.31
C ALA A 620 -17.11 -6.97 -40.66
N GLY A 621 -17.58 -7.99 -39.93
CA GLY A 621 -17.18 -9.36 -40.18
C GLY A 621 -17.57 -10.32 -39.08
N GLN A 622 -17.14 -11.57 -39.23
CA GLN A 622 -17.35 -12.63 -38.26
C GLN A 622 -16.01 -13.06 -37.66
N PHE A 623 -16.07 -13.62 -36.46
CA PHE A 623 -14.92 -14.27 -35.84
C PHE A 623 -15.37 -15.29 -34.80
N VAL A 624 -14.44 -16.17 -34.43
CA VAL A 624 -14.63 -17.10 -33.32
C VAL A 624 -14.19 -16.43 -32.01
N MET A 625 -15.15 -16.14 -31.13
CA MET A 625 -14.91 -15.66 -29.77
C MET A 625 -14.64 -16.83 -28.83
N GLY A 626 -13.70 -16.65 -27.91
CA GLY A 626 -13.28 -17.66 -26.94
C GLY A 626 -12.11 -18.53 -27.43
N ASP A 627 -11.63 -19.43 -26.59
CA ASP A 627 -10.47 -20.29 -26.87
C ASP A 627 -10.65 -21.67 -26.24
N VAL A 628 -10.58 -22.73 -27.05
CA VAL A 628 -10.66 -24.13 -26.58
C VAL A 628 -9.50 -24.53 -25.65
N ARG A 629 -8.44 -23.71 -25.58
CA ARG A 629 -7.32 -23.88 -24.66
C ARG A 629 -7.36 -22.87 -23.50
N GLY A 630 -8.42 -22.07 -23.40
CA GLY A 630 -8.59 -21.04 -22.40
C GLY A 630 -9.12 -21.54 -21.05
N GLU A 631 -9.41 -20.57 -20.17
CA GLU A 631 -10.06 -20.79 -18.87
C GLU A 631 -11.56 -21.06 -19.04
N ALA A 632 -12.24 -21.49 -17.96
CA ALA A 632 -13.65 -21.88 -18.00
C ALA A 632 -14.59 -20.79 -18.56
N ASP A 633 -14.28 -19.53 -18.28
CA ASP A 633 -15.03 -18.34 -18.72
C ASP A 633 -14.77 -17.94 -20.18
N GLU A 634 -13.96 -18.71 -20.91
CA GLU A 634 -13.66 -18.52 -22.33
C GLU A 634 -14.41 -19.52 -23.24
N PHE A 635 -15.32 -20.31 -22.65
CA PHE A 635 -16.19 -21.28 -23.31
C PHE A 635 -17.68 -20.88 -23.23
N PRO A 636 -18.53 -21.42 -24.12
CA PRO A 636 -18.15 -22.14 -25.35
C PRO A 636 -17.57 -21.17 -26.39
N GLN A 637 -16.82 -21.70 -27.36
CA GLN A 637 -16.47 -20.90 -28.54
C GLN A 637 -17.73 -20.59 -29.34
N ARG A 638 -17.86 -19.35 -29.79
CA ARG A 638 -19.03 -18.90 -30.57
C ARG A 638 -18.61 -18.06 -31.75
N VAL A 639 -19.29 -18.24 -32.88
CA VAL A 639 -19.18 -17.31 -34.01
C VAL A 639 -19.97 -16.06 -33.66
N ILE A 640 -19.28 -14.93 -33.60
CA ILE A 640 -19.88 -13.63 -33.32
C ILE A 640 -19.81 -12.80 -34.61
N THR A 641 -20.94 -12.15 -34.93
CA THR A 641 -21.02 -11.20 -36.05
C THR A 641 -20.88 -9.79 -35.51
N VAL A 642 -20.00 -9.00 -36.12
CA VAL A 642 -19.89 -7.56 -35.95
C VAL A 642 -20.50 -6.93 -37.19
N ASP A 643 -21.78 -6.54 -37.09
CA ASP A 643 -22.66 -6.22 -38.22
C ASP A 643 -22.23 -4.99 -39.04
N GLY A 644 -21.40 -4.13 -38.47
CA GLY A 644 -20.95 -2.88 -39.09
C GLY A 644 -19.49 -2.54 -38.77
N PRO A 645 -18.85 -1.70 -39.61
CA PRO A 645 -17.52 -1.21 -39.31
C PRO A 645 -17.56 -0.36 -38.03
N ILE A 646 -16.58 -0.56 -37.15
CA ILE A 646 -16.45 0.20 -35.91
C ILE A 646 -15.23 1.12 -35.99
N TRP A 647 -15.38 2.36 -35.55
CA TRP A 647 -14.23 3.21 -35.28
C TRP A 647 -13.81 2.99 -33.83
N ILE A 648 -12.61 2.47 -33.61
CA ILE A 648 -12.05 2.19 -32.28
C ILE A 648 -10.77 3.00 -32.09
N SER A 649 -10.47 3.43 -30.87
CA SER A 649 -9.22 4.14 -30.60
C SER A 649 -7.99 3.29 -30.93
N GLU A 650 -7.05 3.90 -31.67
CA GLU A 650 -5.82 3.26 -32.16
C GLU A 650 -4.97 2.69 -31.01
N CYS A 651 -5.00 3.40 -29.88
CA CYS A 651 -4.35 3.09 -28.61
C CYS A 651 -5.36 3.20 -27.45
N GLU A 652 -4.96 2.79 -26.25
CA GLU A 652 -5.65 3.15 -25.00
C GLU A 652 -5.76 4.67 -24.87
N VAL A 653 -6.78 5.14 -24.15
CA VAL A 653 -6.89 6.56 -23.81
C VAL A 653 -5.73 6.95 -22.89
N THR A 654 -4.96 7.96 -23.30
CA THR A 654 -3.77 8.39 -22.55
C THR A 654 -4.13 9.31 -21.37
N ASN A 655 -3.21 9.48 -20.42
CA ASN A 655 -3.34 10.45 -19.34
C ASN A 655 -3.62 11.87 -19.86
N ALA A 656 -2.92 12.32 -20.91
CA ALA A 656 -3.14 13.65 -21.49
C ALA A 656 -4.53 13.81 -22.14
N GLN A 657 -5.07 12.75 -22.74
CA GLN A 657 -6.42 12.74 -23.29
C GLN A 657 -7.47 12.76 -22.17
N PHE A 658 -7.32 11.89 -21.16
CA PHE A 658 -8.25 11.83 -20.04
C PHE A 658 -8.30 13.14 -19.24
N ARG A 659 -7.16 13.82 -19.06
CA ARG A 659 -7.11 15.12 -18.37
C ARG A 659 -7.83 16.26 -19.09
N ARG A 660 -8.24 16.07 -20.35
CA ARG A 660 -9.15 17.02 -21.03
C ARG A 660 -10.58 16.93 -20.50
N PHE A 661 -10.96 15.78 -19.96
CA PHE A 661 -12.21 15.56 -19.23
C PHE A 661 -12.06 15.89 -17.74
N ASP A 662 -11.06 15.31 -17.08
CA ASP A 662 -10.79 15.51 -15.65
C ASP A 662 -9.35 15.97 -15.42
N PRO A 663 -9.10 17.29 -15.31
CA PRO A 663 -7.75 17.83 -15.09
C PRO A 663 -7.08 17.34 -13.81
N SER A 664 -7.84 16.79 -12.84
CA SER A 664 -7.31 16.27 -11.58
C SER A 664 -6.84 14.81 -11.66
N HIS A 665 -7.09 14.13 -12.78
CA HIS A 665 -6.73 12.73 -12.95
C HIS A 665 -5.23 12.47 -12.77
N ASN A 666 -4.94 11.45 -11.96
CA ASN A 666 -3.59 11.01 -11.65
C ASN A 666 -3.53 9.48 -11.57
N SER A 667 -2.91 8.85 -12.56
CA SER A 667 -2.63 7.41 -12.59
C SER A 667 -1.61 6.96 -11.53
N GLY A 668 -0.95 7.92 -10.87
CA GLY A 668 -0.06 7.69 -9.73
C GLY A 668 1.25 7.01 -10.09
N TYR A 669 1.79 6.28 -9.13
CA TYR A 669 3.06 5.57 -9.24
C TYR A 669 2.87 4.09 -8.94
N TYR A 670 3.72 3.27 -9.54
CA TYR A 670 3.93 1.89 -9.15
C TYR A 670 5.18 1.80 -8.28
N SER A 671 5.21 0.90 -7.31
CA SER A 671 6.30 0.83 -6.32
C SER A 671 7.66 0.57 -6.99
N LYS A 672 8.69 1.25 -6.49
CA LYS A 672 10.07 1.12 -6.98
C LYS A 672 10.64 -0.22 -6.58
N ARG A 673 11.13 -0.98 -7.55
CA ARG A 673 11.75 -2.28 -7.33
C ARG A 673 13.27 -2.14 -7.39
N ARG A 674 13.96 -2.29 -6.25
CA ARG A 674 15.43 -2.24 -6.11
C ARG A 674 16.12 -0.93 -6.54
N ASP A 675 15.41 0.20 -6.50
CA ASP A 675 15.98 1.51 -6.81
C ASP A 675 16.42 2.28 -5.56
N ARG A 676 17.03 3.45 -5.77
CA ARG A 676 17.24 4.44 -4.72
C ARG A 676 15.91 4.87 -4.11
N ALA A 677 15.94 5.14 -2.81
CA ALA A 677 14.88 5.83 -2.08
C ALA A 677 14.88 7.33 -2.44
N ASP A 678 14.56 7.62 -3.69
CA ASP A 678 14.31 8.95 -4.24
C ASP A 678 12.99 8.98 -5.03
N GLY A 679 12.14 9.98 -4.82
CA GLY A 679 10.83 10.05 -5.51
C GLY A 679 9.80 8.99 -5.08
N LYS A 680 8.57 9.12 -5.61
CA LYS A 680 7.38 8.35 -5.19
C LYS A 680 7.26 6.94 -5.77
N GLY A 681 8.02 6.61 -6.82
CA GLY A 681 7.88 5.34 -7.52
C GLY A 681 8.22 5.43 -9.01
N LEU A 682 7.82 4.42 -9.77
CA LEU A 682 7.79 4.41 -11.23
C LEU A 682 6.49 5.05 -11.70
N SER A 683 6.56 6.10 -12.51
CA SER A 683 5.37 6.83 -12.94
C SER A 683 4.47 5.99 -13.83
N LEU A 684 3.17 5.99 -13.55
CA LEU A 684 2.10 5.57 -14.47
C LEU A 684 1.37 6.78 -15.08
N ASN A 685 1.79 7.99 -14.71
CA ASN A 685 1.05 9.24 -14.91
C ASN A 685 1.64 10.16 -16.01
N GLY A 686 2.59 9.66 -16.81
CA GLY A 686 3.13 10.41 -17.95
C GLY A 686 2.07 10.65 -19.01
N ASP A 687 2.15 11.78 -19.70
CA ASP A 687 1.11 12.26 -20.63
C ASP A 687 0.76 11.27 -21.76
N GLU A 688 1.75 10.54 -22.25
CA GLU A 688 1.60 9.53 -23.31
C GLU A 688 1.36 8.12 -22.77
N GLN A 689 1.47 7.88 -21.45
CA GLN A 689 1.12 6.60 -20.85
C GLN A 689 -0.42 6.43 -20.82
N PRO A 690 -0.94 5.19 -20.85
CA PRO A 690 -2.36 4.93 -20.69
C PRO A 690 -2.87 5.48 -19.36
N ALA A 691 -4.07 6.05 -19.37
CA ALA A 691 -4.78 6.43 -18.15
C ALA A 691 -5.24 5.15 -17.43
N VAL A 692 -4.77 4.95 -16.20
CA VAL A 692 -5.07 3.80 -15.33
C VAL A 692 -5.53 4.29 -13.95
N ARG A 693 -5.84 3.38 -13.00
CA ARG A 693 -6.42 3.75 -11.69
C ARG A 693 -7.71 4.59 -11.82
N LEU A 694 -8.54 4.23 -12.78
CA LEU A 694 -9.86 4.81 -12.98
C LEU A 694 -10.93 3.71 -12.95
N SER A 695 -12.10 4.06 -12.46
CA SER A 695 -13.22 3.13 -12.39
C SER A 695 -13.91 2.99 -13.75
N TYR A 696 -14.69 1.93 -13.94
CA TYR A 696 -15.53 1.78 -15.12
C TYR A 696 -16.47 2.99 -15.31
N GLU A 697 -17.04 3.54 -14.23
CA GLU A 697 -17.90 4.72 -14.33
C GLU A 697 -17.14 5.94 -14.83
N GLN A 698 -15.89 6.15 -14.40
CA GLN A 698 -15.06 7.25 -14.87
C GLN A 698 -14.73 7.11 -16.37
N ALA A 699 -14.47 5.87 -16.83
CA ALA A 699 -14.28 5.60 -18.26
C ALA A 699 -15.55 5.89 -19.08
N MET A 700 -16.72 5.51 -18.57
CA MET A 700 -18.01 5.83 -19.19
C MET A 700 -18.36 7.32 -19.14
N ASP A 701 -17.98 8.04 -18.08
CA ASP A 701 -18.13 9.49 -18.00
C ASP A 701 -17.28 10.21 -19.05
N PHE A 702 -16.05 9.75 -19.27
CA PHE A 702 -15.21 10.22 -20.38
C PHE A 702 -15.90 10.01 -21.73
N CYS A 703 -16.48 8.82 -21.97
CA CYS A 703 -17.21 8.53 -23.21
C CYS A 703 -18.43 9.45 -23.39
N ARG A 704 -19.21 9.68 -22.33
CA ARG A 704 -20.36 10.62 -22.34
C ARG A 704 -19.91 12.05 -22.62
N TRP A 705 -18.82 12.49 -22.00
CA TRP A 705 -18.24 13.81 -22.24
C TRP A 705 -17.76 13.97 -23.68
N LEU A 706 -17.05 12.97 -24.21
CA LEU A 706 -16.54 12.99 -25.58
C LEU A 706 -17.67 12.96 -26.60
N SER A 707 -18.74 12.21 -26.33
CA SER A 707 -19.94 12.21 -27.17
C SER A 707 -20.55 13.61 -27.29
N LYS A 708 -20.76 14.27 -26.14
CA LYS A 708 -21.30 15.64 -26.10
C LYS A 708 -20.40 16.64 -26.82
N ARG A 709 -19.08 16.47 -26.73
CA ARG A 709 -18.09 17.39 -27.33
C ARG A 709 -17.94 17.21 -28.84
N SER A 710 -17.96 15.98 -29.32
CA SER A 710 -17.70 15.65 -30.73
C SER A 710 -18.96 15.55 -31.58
N GLY A 711 -20.14 15.40 -30.96
CA GLY A 711 -21.39 15.08 -31.65
C GLY A 711 -21.46 13.63 -32.13
N LEU A 712 -20.45 12.80 -31.82
CA LEU A 712 -20.42 11.37 -32.16
C LEU A 712 -21.00 10.54 -31.02
N THR A 713 -21.53 9.36 -31.34
CA THR A 713 -21.93 8.38 -30.31
C THR A 713 -20.72 7.57 -29.84
N VAL A 714 -20.14 7.95 -28.69
CA VAL A 714 -18.92 7.33 -28.12
C VAL A 714 -19.26 6.47 -26.90
N THR A 715 -18.69 5.26 -26.83
CA THR A 715 -18.81 4.34 -25.68
C THR A 715 -17.55 3.49 -25.54
N LEU A 716 -17.46 2.70 -24.47
CA LEU A 716 -16.50 1.59 -24.39
C LEU A 716 -16.85 0.49 -25.40
N PRO A 717 -15.87 -0.22 -25.96
CA PRO A 717 -16.15 -1.41 -26.76
C PRO A 717 -16.91 -2.43 -25.93
N THR A 718 -17.86 -3.14 -26.54
CA THR A 718 -18.33 -4.41 -25.97
C THR A 718 -17.18 -5.42 -25.93
N GLU A 719 -17.29 -6.42 -25.08
CA GLU A 719 -16.29 -7.49 -25.02
C GLU A 719 -16.07 -8.16 -26.39
N GLN A 720 -17.14 -8.36 -27.14
CA GLN A 720 -17.14 -8.94 -28.48
C GLN A 720 -16.36 -8.06 -29.47
N GLN A 721 -16.66 -6.76 -29.50
CA GLN A 721 -15.94 -5.80 -30.35
C GLN A 721 -14.46 -5.73 -29.99
N TRP A 722 -14.13 -5.78 -28.69
CA TRP A 722 -12.75 -5.76 -28.23
C TRP A 722 -11.97 -7.00 -28.70
N GLU A 723 -12.51 -8.22 -28.51
CA GLU A 723 -11.81 -9.45 -28.92
C GLU A 723 -11.67 -9.54 -30.44
N TYR A 724 -12.70 -9.15 -31.18
CA TYR A 724 -12.65 -9.04 -32.64
C TYR A 724 -11.50 -8.13 -33.09
N ALA A 725 -11.46 -6.91 -32.54
CA ALA A 725 -10.42 -5.92 -32.80
C ALA A 725 -9.03 -6.42 -32.40
N CYS A 726 -8.90 -7.12 -31.27
CA CYS A 726 -7.65 -7.68 -30.77
C CYS A 726 -7.10 -8.74 -31.72
N ARG A 727 -7.95 -9.68 -32.14
CA ARG A 727 -7.60 -10.80 -33.03
C ARG A 727 -7.22 -10.35 -34.43
N ALA A 728 -7.87 -9.31 -34.96
CA ALA A 728 -7.63 -8.79 -36.31
C ALA A 728 -7.57 -9.89 -37.40
N GLY A 729 -8.51 -10.84 -37.33
CA GLY A 729 -8.63 -11.98 -38.24
C GLY A 729 -7.73 -13.18 -37.93
N THR A 730 -6.98 -13.16 -36.82
CA THR A 730 -6.19 -14.31 -36.36
C THR A 730 -7.00 -15.22 -35.43
N ARG A 731 -6.57 -16.48 -35.34
CA ARG A 731 -7.15 -17.52 -34.47
C ARG A 731 -6.17 -18.02 -33.42
N THR A 732 -4.97 -17.47 -33.43
CA THR A 732 -3.91 -17.76 -32.49
C THR A 732 -4.26 -17.17 -31.12
N ALA A 733 -3.52 -17.57 -30.08
CA ALA A 733 -3.76 -17.09 -28.73
C ALA A 733 -3.50 -15.58 -28.61
N LEU A 734 -2.51 -15.10 -29.37
CA LEU A 734 -2.11 -13.71 -29.52
C LEU A 734 -2.13 -13.39 -31.01
N ASN A 735 -2.38 -12.14 -31.42
CA ASN A 735 -2.47 -11.79 -32.83
C ASN A 735 -1.14 -11.94 -33.60
N TYR A 736 -0.03 -12.04 -32.88
CA TYR A 736 1.30 -12.30 -33.41
C TYR A 736 1.72 -13.78 -33.30
N GLY A 737 0.95 -14.63 -32.61
CA GLY A 737 1.27 -16.05 -32.49
C GLY A 737 0.78 -16.73 -31.20
N SER A 738 1.59 -17.63 -30.68
CA SER A 738 1.39 -18.38 -29.46
C SER A 738 1.95 -17.66 -28.23
N VAL A 739 1.56 -18.10 -27.03
CA VAL A 739 2.10 -17.61 -25.75
C VAL A 739 3.59 -17.92 -25.53
N HIS A 740 4.21 -18.64 -26.46
CA HIS A 740 5.63 -18.98 -26.41
C HIS A 740 6.49 -18.16 -27.38
N ASP A 741 5.85 -17.38 -28.26
CA ASP A 741 6.54 -16.51 -29.21
C ASP A 741 7.02 -15.22 -28.52
N ASP A 742 8.03 -14.58 -29.11
CA ASP A 742 8.64 -13.37 -28.57
C ASP A 742 7.66 -12.20 -28.60
N PHE A 743 7.17 -11.81 -27.43
CA PHE A 743 6.21 -10.71 -27.29
C PHE A 743 6.87 -9.34 -27.29
N ALA A 744 8.19 -9.23 -27.10
CA ALA A 744 8.85 -7.94 -26.86
C ALA A 744 8.61 -6.89 -27.97
N PRO A 745 8.50 -7.25 -29.26
CA PRO A 745 8.13 -6.28 -30.31
C PRO A 745 6.65 -5.89 -30.32
N HIS A 746 5.79 -6.64 -29.63
CA HIS A 746 4.34 -6.61 -29.81
C HIS A 746 3.56 -6.17 -28.55
N ALA A 747 4.12 -6.32 -27.35
CA ALA A 747 3.43 -6.02 -26.11
C ALA A 747 4.39 -5.68 -24.96
N ASN A 748 3.91 -4.85 -24.03
CA ASN A 748 4.52 -4.59 -22.72
C ASN A 748 3.92 -5.57 -21.69
N LEU A 749 4.72 -6.51 -21.18
CA LEU A 749 4.30 -7.59 -20.28
C LEU A 749 5.32 -7.81 -19.16
N ALA A 750 4.95 -8.63 -18.17
CA ALA A 750 5.88 -9.00 -17.10
C ALA A 750 7.01 -9.87 -17.66
N ASP A 751 8.19 -9.26 -17.81
CA ASP A 751 9.34 -9.79 -18.53
C ASP A 751 10.63 -9.76 -17.68
N ARG A 752 11.80 -9.86 -18.32
CA ARG A 752 13.10 -9.70 -17.65
C ARG A 752 13.25 -8.34 -16.96
N THR A 753 12.94 -7.24 -17.65
CA THR A 753 13.08 -5.88 -17.09
C THR A 753 12.18 -5.66 -15.89
N PHE A 754 10.94 -6.17 -15.91
CA PHE A 754 10.02 -6.17 -14.78
C PHE A 754 10.56 -6.97 -13.59
N SER A 755 11.23 -8.10 -13.85
CA SER A 755 11.78 -9.00 -12.83
C SER A 755 13.06 -8.48 -12.18
N THR A 756 13.97 -7.89 -12.96
CA THR A 756 15.31 -7.48 -12.49
C THR A 756 15.46 -5.98 -12.26
N GLY A 757 14.54 -5.17 -12.79
CA GLY A 757 14.75 -3.73 -13.01
C GLY A 757 15.61 -3.48 -14.25
N VAL A 758 15.62 -2.23 -14.75
CA VAL A 758 16.56 -1.81 -15.81
C VAL A 758 17.96 -1.70 -15.20
N MET A 759 18.91 -2.48 -15.72
CA MET A 759 20.34 -2.18 -15.51
C MET A 759 20.68 -0.95 -16.35
N ASP A 760 21.07 0.17 -15.74
CA ASP A 760 21.52 1.31 -16.52
C ASP A 760 22.88 1.01 -17.20
N ALA A 761 23.27 1.84 -18.16
CA ALA A 761 24.55 1.70 -18.89
C ALA A 761 25.81 1.83 -18.01
N ARG A 762 25.67 2.00 -16.69
CA ARG A 762 26.75 2.04 -15.69
C ARG A 762 26.85 0.75 -14.87
N GLY A 763 26.11 -0.30 -15.25
CA GLY A 763 26.05 -1.56 -14.50
C GLY A 763 25.15 -1.47 -13.27
N PRO A 764 25.09 -2.50 -12.40
CA PRO A 764 24.39 -2.36 -11.13
C PRO A 764 24.96 -1.14 -10.41
N MET A 765 24.08 -0.20 -10.06
CA MET A 765 24.46 1.05 -9.43
C MET A 765 24.90 0.80 -7.98
N MET A 766 26.07 0.20 -7.82
CA MET A 766 26.77 0.05 -6.56
C MET A 766 27.73 1.23 -6.46
N PRO A 767 27.47 2.28 -5.65
CA PRO A 767 28.59 2.94 -5.03
C PRO A 767 29.31 1.89 -4.18
N GLU A 768 30.64 1.85 -4.22
CA GLU A 768 31.43 0.98 -3.33
C GLU A 768 30.91 1.10 -1.89
N GLY A 769 30.23 0.05 -1.40
CA GLY A 769 29.64 -0.02 -0.05
C GLY A 769 28.13 0.25 0.08
N GLY A 770 27.38 0.53 -0.99
CA GLY A 770 25.94 0.81 -0.95
C GLY A 770 25.07 -0.44 -1.14
N VAL A 771 24.37 -0.87 -0.09
CA VAL A 771 23.32 -1.89 -0.15
C VAL A 771 22.06 -1.29 -0.82
N THR A 772 21.34 -2.03 -1.68
CA THR A 772 19.98 -1.62 -2.11
C THR A 772 19.08 -1.53 -0.88
N GLN A 773 18.88 -0.32 -0.35
CA GLN A 773 18.11 -0.08 0.89
C GLN A 773 16.69 -0.67 0.78
N ALA A 774 16.05 -0.52 -0.39
CA ALA A 774 14.68 -0.98 -0.69
C ALA A 774 14.39 -2.48 -0.47
N THR A 775 15.43 -3.31 -0.29
CA THR A 775 15.28 -4.76 -0.03
C THR A 775 16.16 -5.22 1.13
N GLY A 776 16.68 -4.29 1.95
CA GLY A 776 17.66 -4.62 2.98
C GLY A 776 18.91 -5.35 2.45
N GLY A 777 19.22 -5.20 1.16
CA GLY A 777 20.34 -5.89 0.50
C GLY A 777 20.08 -7.30 0.00
N VAL A 778 18.82 -7.71 -0.10
CA VAL A 778 18.44 -9.09 -0.37
C VAL A 778 17.71 -9.18 -1.70
N PRO A 779 18.37 -9.65 -2.79
CA PRO A 779 17.77 -9.65 -4.13
C PRO A 779 16.48 -10.49 -4.21
N HIS A 780 16.30 -11.49 -3.36
CA HIS A 780 15.20 -12.42 -3.50
C HIS A 780 13.91 -12.00 -2.78
N LEU A 781 13.92 -10.99 -1.88
CA LEU A 781 12.68 -10.52 -1.22
C LEU A 781 11.61 -10.19 -2.26
N VAL A 782 10.36 -10.59 -1.98
CA VAL A 782 9.28 -10.67 -2.98
C VAL A 782 9.13 -9.33 -3.68
N LEU A 783 9.22 -9.41 -5.00
CA LEU A 783 8.71 -8.43 -5.93
C LEU A 783 7.50 -9.11 -6.60
N GLU A 784 6.33 -8.53 -6.45
CA GLU A 784 5.07 -9.15 -6.88
C GLU A 784 5.06 -9.49 -8.35
N GLY A 785 4.69 -10.73 -8.67
CA GLY A 785 4.71 -11.26 -10.04
C GLY A 785 6.12 -11.39 -10.66
N ALA A 786 7.19 -10.87 -10.05
CA ALA A 786 8.53 -10.87 -10.67
C ALA A 786 9.10 -12.27 -10.87
N LYS A 787 8.75 -13.21 -9.98
CA LYS A 787 9.10 -14.63 -10.11
C LYS A 787 8.24 -15.35 -11.16
N LEU A 788 7.08 -14.78 -11.49
CA LEU A 788 6.19 -15.32 -12.50
C LEU A 788 6.51 -14.78 -13.90
N ALA A 789 7.18 -13.62 -13.99
CA ALA A 789 7.57 -12.96 -15.23
C ALA A 789 8.28 -13.89 -16.23
N ASP A 790 8.01 -13.72 -17.52
CA ASP A 790 8.61 -14.52 -18.57
C ASP A 790 9.96 -13.93 -19.00
N THR A 791 11.03 -14.37 -18.34
CA THR A 791 12.37 -13.80 -18.53
C THR A 791 13.08 -14.23 -19.83
N ARG A 792 12.41 -15.00 -20.69
CA ARG A 792 12.92 -15.36 -22.02
C ARG A 792 12.99 -14.14 -22.93
N PHE A 793 12.08 -13.20 -22.75
CA PHE A 793 11.92 -11.99 -23.55
C PHE A 793 12.14 -10.74 -22.69
N ASP A 794 12.35 -9.60 -23.35
CA ASP A 794 12.65 -8.32 -22.70
C ASP A 794 12.15 -7.15 -23.57
N ASP A 795 11.08 -6.50 -23.14
CA ASP A 795 10.48 -5.32 -23.77
C ASP A 795 11.11 -3.99 -23.29
N GLY A 796 11.98 -4.05 -22.27
CA GLY A 796 12.72 -2.91 -21.75
C GLY A 796 11.90 -1.94 -20.92
N LYS A 797 10.65 -2.26 -20.55
CA LYS A 797 9.76 -1.42 -19.75
C LYS A 797 9.52 -2.03 -18.37
N ARG A 798 9.47 -1.16 -17.36
CA ARG A 798 9.24 -1.58 -15.95
C ARG A 798 7.78 -1.44 -15.51
N VAL A 799 7.06 -0.58 -16.21
CA VAL A 799 5.67 -0.19 -16.01
C VAL A 799 5.09 0.13 -17.39
N THR A 800 3.89 0.72 -17.44
CA THR A 800 3.27 1.18 -18.69
C THR A 800 4.24 2.00 -19.56
N ALA A 801 4.21 1.77 -20.85
CA ALA A 801 4.95 2.51 -21.87
C ALA A 801 4.06 3.64 -22.42
N PRO A 802 4.64 4.64 -23.13
CA PRO A 802 3.86 5.47 -24.03
C PRO A 802 3.01 4.59 -24.96
N THR A 803 1.73 4.90 -25.10
CA THR A 803 0.84 4.12 -25.96
C THR A 803 1.32 4.13 -27.41
N GLY A 804 1.18 3.03 -28.13
CA GLY A 804 1.66 2.88 -29.50
C GLY A 804 3.15 2.58 -29.63
N SER A 805 3.82 2.19 -28.54
CA SER A 805 5.26 1.86 -28.55
C SER A 805 5.61 0.55 -29.25
N TYR A 806 4.63 -0.34 -29.44
CA TYR A 806 4.83 -1.69 -29.98
C TYR A 806 4.28 -1.83 -31.39
N GLN A 807 4.49 -2.97 -32.05
CA GLN A 807 3.94 -3.21 -33.38
C GLN A 807 2.41 -3.30 -33.32
N PRO A 808 1.68 -2.62 -34.22
CA PRO A 808 0.25 -2.76 -34.29
C PRO A 808 -0.14 -4.14 -34.84
N ASN A 809 -1.34 -4.57 -34.53
CA ASN A 809 -1.94 -5.71 -35.20
C ASN A 809 -2.27 -5.38 -36.67
N ARG A 810 -2.76 -6.37 -37.41
CA ARG A 810 -3.10 -6.25 -38.83
C ARG A 810 -4.04 -5.08 -39.15
N TRP A 811 -4.92 -4.71 -38.22
CA TRP A 811 -5.84 -3.60 -38.42
C TRP A 811 -5.29 -2.26 -37.96
N GLY A 812 -4.04 -2.17 -37.52
CA GLY A 812 -3.43 -0.91 -37.10
C GLY A 812 -3.72 -0.54 -35.65
N LEU A 813 -4.17 -1.49 -34.82
CA LEU A 813 -4.40 -1.26 -33.38
C LEU A 813 -3.18 -1.68 -32.58
N PHE A 814 -2.76 -0.83 -31.67
CA PHE A 814 -1.60 -1.02 -30.81
C PHE A 814 -2.00 -1.58 -29.46
N ASP A 815 -1.05 -2.17 -28.72
CA ASP A 815 -1.16 -2.50 -27.29
C ASP A 815 -2.32 -3.45 -26.91
N MET A 816 -2.95 -4.14 -27.87
CA MET A 816 -4.09 -5.05 -27.62
C MET A 816 -3.75 -6.27 -26.74
N HIS A 817 -2.47 -6.49 -26.42
CA HIS A 817 -1.94 -7.64 -25.69
C HIS A 817 -1.06 -7.26 -24.50
N GLY A 818 -1.05 -6.01 -24.05
CA GLY A 818 -0.16 -5.59 -22.97
C GLY A 818 -0.35 -4.12 -22.60
N ASN A 819 0.64 -3.56 -21.90
CA ASN A 819 0.64 -2.18 -21.42
C ASN A 819 -0.39 -1.94 -20.31
N ALA A 820 -1.67 -1.81 -20.63
CA ALA A 820 -2.77 -1.76 -19.67
C ALA A 820 -3.92 -2.67 -20.13
N ALA A 821 -4.53 -3.40 -19.18
CA ALA A 821 -5.78 -4.08 -19.45
C ALA A 821 -6.91 -3.04 -19.59
N GLU A 822 -8.05 -3.39 -20.19
CA GLU A 822 -9.03 -2.40 -20.65
C GLU A 822 -10.45 -2.73 -20.19
N TRP A 823 -11.13 -1.73 -19.62
CA TRP A 823 -12.57 -1.80 -19.37
C TRP A 823 -13.36 -1.96 -20.67
N THR A 824 -14.34 -2.85 -20.66
CA THR A 824 -15.34 -3.01 -21.73
C THR A 824 -16.74 -2.67 -21.22
N LEU A 825 -17.67 -2.42 -22.14
CA LEU A 825 -19.08 -2.15 -21.83
C LEU A 825 -19.81 -3.33 -21.18
N SER A 826 -19.31 -4.55 -21.41
CA SER A 826 -19.94 -5.81 -20.98
C SER A 826 -19.85 -6.03 -19.47
N ALA A 827 -20.78 -6.80 -18.93
CA ALA A 827 -20.85 -7.17 -17.52
C ALA A 827 -21.12 -8.66 -17.35
N TYR A 828 -20.65 -9.21 -16.23
CA TYR A 828 -21.06 -10.51 -15.71
C TYR A 828 -22.43 -10.41 -15.03
N ASP A 829 -23.07 -11.55 -14.81
CA ASP A 829 -24.38 -11.65 -14.16
C ASP A 829 -24.38 -11.10 -12.72
N ASP A 830 -23.23 -11.17 -12.04
CA ASP A 830 -23.03 -10.61 -10.69
C ASP A 830 -22.80 -9.08 -10.68
N GLY A 831 -22.84 -8.44 -11.85
CA GLY A 831 -22.68 -7.00 -12.00
C GLY A 831 -21.23 -6.52 -12.13
N ARG A 832 -20.23 -7.40 -12.01
CA ARG A 832 -18.83 -7.04 -12.31
C ARG A 832 -18.67 -6.67 -13.78
N ARG A 833 -17.77 -5.74 -14.07
CA ARG A 833 -17.47 -5.26 -15.42
C ARG A 833 -16.31 -6.04 -16.01
N VAL A 834 -16.45 -6.39 -17.28
CA VAL A 834 -15.49 -7.20 -18.00
C VAL A 834 -14.28 -6.34 -18.37
N VAL A 835 -13.09 -6.84 -18.03
CA VAL A 835 -11.79 -6.29 -18.42
C VAL A 835 -11.11 -7.25 -19.38
N ARG A 836 -10.48 -6.70 -20.42
CA ARG A 836 -9.81 -7.44 -21.49
C ARG A 836 -8.35 -7.04 -21.69
N GLY A 837 -7.62 -7.86 -22.43
CA GLY A 837 -6.19 -7.68 -22.68
C GLY A 837 -5.34 -8.14 -21.50
N GLY A 838 -4.15 -7.57 -21.39
CA GLY A 838 -3.25 -7.76 -20.25
C GLY A 838 -2.42 -6.50 -20.04
N SER A 839 -1.66 -6.44 -18.97
CA SER A 839 -0.85 -5.25 -18.66
C SER A 839 0.65 -5.57 -18.54
N PHE A 840 1.45 -4.53 -18.29
CA PHE A 840 2.87 -4.65 -17.89
C PHE A 840 3.13 -5.60 -16.70
N PHE A 841 2.08 -6.02 -15.97
CA PHE A 841 2.13 -6.88 -14.80
C PHE A 841 1.74 -8.33 -15.13
N ASP A 842 1.14 -8.58 -16.30
CA ASP A 842 0.63 -9.88 -16.70
C ASP A 842 1.63 -10.65 -17.58
N ARG A 843 1.49 -11.98 -17.57
CA ARG A 843 2.26 -12.90 -18.41
C ARG A 843 1.54 -13.13 -19.74
N PRO A 844 2.23 -13.60 -20.80
CA PRO A 844 1.60 -13.85 -22.10
C PRO A 844 0.32 -14.69 -22.05
N ALA A 845 0.26 -15.71 -21.18
CA ALA A 845 -0.93 -16.56 -20.99
C ALA A 845 -2.17 -15.79 -20.50
N ARG A 846 -1.98 -14.67 -19.82
CA ARG A 846 -3.00 -13.77 -19.28
C ARG A 846 -3.24 -12.55 -20.17
N SER A 847 -2.61 -12.51 -21.34
CA SER A 847 -2.78 -11.43 -22.33
C SER A 847 -3.31 -11.96 -23.66
N ARG A 848 -3.80 -13.21 -23.67
CA ARG A 848 -4.43 -13.83 -24.84
C ARG A 848 -5.66 -13.04 -25.28
N SER A 849 -5.99 -13.10 -26.57
CA SER A 849 -7.16 -12.39 -27.13
C SER A 849 -8.48 -12.73 -26.43
N SER A 850 -8.64 -13.95 -25.90
CA SER A 850 -9.84 -14.41 -25.21
C SER A 850 -9.80 -14.24 -23.69
N PHE A 851 -8.65 -13.91 -23.12
CA PHE A 851 -8.50 -13.74 -21.67
C PHE A 851 -9.37 -12.58 -21.19
N ARG A 852 -10.00 -12.77 -20.04
CA ARG A 852 -10.94 -11.83 -19.44
C ARG A 852 -10.87 -11.86 -17.92
N LEU A 853 -11.15 -10.72 -17.30
CA LEU A 853 -11.26 -10.55 -15.84
C LEU A 853 -12.54 -9.81 -15.51
N GLY A 854 -12.96 -9.85 -14.25
CA GLY A 854 -14.15 -9.15 -13.75
C GLY A 854 -13.84 -8.38 -12.48
N TYR A 855 -14.16 -7.10 -12.46
CA TYR A 855 -14.00 -6.23 -11.29
C TYR A 855 -15.27 -5.45 -11.00
N PRO A 856 -15.55 -5.08 -9.73
CA PRO A 856 -16.60 -4.14 -9.41
C PRO A 856 -16.42 -2.83 -10.18
N SER A 857 -17.52 -2.26 -10.67
CA SER A 857 -17.47 -1.10 -11.57
C SER A 857 -16.76 0.11 -10.94
N TRP A 858 -16.91 0.31 -9.63
CA TRP A 858 -16.32 1.40 -8.86
C TRP A 858 -14.82 1.27 -8.59
N GLN A 859 -14.24 0.07 -8.73
CA GLN A 859 -12.86 -0.18 -8.35
C GLN A 859 -11.90 0.51 -9.33
N ARG A 860 -10.91 1.23 -8.81
CA ARG A 860 -9.86 1.89 -9.59
C ARG A 860 -8.63 1.01 -9.67
N VAL A 861 -8.68 0.01 -10.55
CA VAL A 861 -7.63 -1.01 -10.65
C VAL A 861 -6.33 -0.42 -11.19
N PHE A 862 -5.19 -0.77 -10.57
CA PHE A 862 -3.89 -0.14 -10.79
C PHE A 862 -3.35 -0.25 -12.22
N ASN A 863 -3.74 -1.29 -12.96
CA ASN A 863 -3.26 -1.61 -14.29
C ASN A 863 -4.36 -1.68 -15.36
N VAL A 864 -5.56 -1.15 -15.06
CA VAL A 864 -6.69 -1.13 -15.99
C VAL A 864 -6.96 0.30 -16.47
N GLY A 865 -6.88 0.48 -17.79
CA GLY A 865 -7.31 1.65 -18.53
C GLY A 865 -8.52 1.34 -19.41
N PHE A 866 -8.62 1.98 -20.57
CA PHE A 866 -9.72 1.73 -21.51
C PHE A 866 -9.45 2.27 -22.92
N ARG A 867 -10.25 1.80 -23.87
CA ARG A 867 -10.41 2.35 -25.22
C ARG A 867 -11.84 2.77 -25.47
N ILE A 868 -12.05 3.51 -26.55
CA ILE A 868 -13.39 3.94 -26.96
C ILE A 868 -13.73 3.46 -28.36
N VAL A 869 -15.01 3.28 -28.61
CA VAL A 869 -15.59 3.03 -29.94
C VAL A 869 -16.61 4.11 -30.28
N VAL A 870 -16.80 4.35 -31.58
CA VAL A 870 -17.86 5.19 -32.15
C VAL A 870 -18.79 4.32 -32.98
N ILE A 871 -20.10 4.40 -32.70
CA ILE A 871 -21.12 3.45 -33.22
C ILE A 871 -21.93 4.02 -34.40
N ASP A 872 -21.77 5.29 -34.77
CA ASP A 872 -22.70 5.96 -35.70
C ASP A 872 -22.64 5.54 -37.19
N GLU A 873 -23.83 5.26 -37.75
CA GLU A 873 -24.12 4.89 -39.16
C GLU A 873 -24.16 6.09 -40.13
N ASN A 874 -24.12 7.34 -39.62
CA ASN A 874 -24.23 8.57 -40.42
C ASN A 874 -22.89 9.28 -40.70
N ILE A 875 -21.77 8.57 -40.63
CA ILE A 875 -20.46 9.14 -40.95
C ILE A 875 -20.30 9.11 -42.47
N ALA A 876 -20.73 10.19 -43.16
CA ALA A 876 -20.33 10.42 -44.54
C ALA A 876 -18.80 10.35 -44.63
N ASP A 877 -18.29 9.53 -45.57
CA ASP A 877 -16.88 9.43 -45.93
C ASP A 877 -16.38 10.80 -46.41
N ASP A 878 -16.00 11.67 -45.47
CA ASP A 878 -15.29 12.90 -45.78
C ASP A 878 -13.79 12.57 -45.91
N ASP A 879 -13.50 11.73 -46.90
CA ASP A 879 -12.17 11.42 -47.39
C ASP A 879 -12.03 12.07 -48.79
N ARG A 880 -12.26 13.39 -48.86
CA ARG A 880 -11.90 14.22 -50.02
C ARG A 880 -11.49 15.63 -49.61
N ASN A 881 -10.23 15.77 -49.21
CA ASN A 881 -9.23 16.54 -49.96
C ASN A 881 -8.09 16.94 -49.03
N GLY A 882 -6.89 16.51 -49.43
CA GLY A 882 -5.69 17.25 -49.10
C GLY A 882 -5.71 18.64 -49.74
N ASP A 883 -4.98 19.53 -49.09
CA ASP A 883 -4.43 20.79 -49.57
C ASP A 883 -5.30 22.06 -49.68
N VAL A 884 -4.67 23.15 -49.21
CA VAL A 884 -5.00 24.60 -49.33
C VAL A 884 -6.14 25.07 -48.40
N ARG A 885 -5.94 25.88 -47.34
CA ARG A 885 -5.11 27.08 -47.17
C ARG A 885 -4.95 27.44 -45.68
#